data_AF-A0A540KSA4-F1
#
_entry.id   AF-A0A540KSA4-F1
#
_cell.length_a   1.000
_cell.length_b   1.000
_cell.length_c   1.000
_cell.angle_alpha   90.00
_cell.angle_beta   90.00
_cell.angle_gamma   90.00
#
_symmetry.space_group_name_H-M   'P 1'
#
loop_
_entity.id
_entity.type
_entity.pdbx_description
1 polymer ?
#
loop_
_entity_poly.entity_id
_entity_poly.type
_entity_poly.pdbx_seq_one_letter_code
_entity_poly.pdbx_strand_id
1 'polypeptide(L)'
;MIKHRWREIAKSFNNHVDPEKTEQLKRTKTEIENNVTRIFKLIKNEDPGKKDGNRKDLKKESELVALIENFYEQYQSLYALYDHLVGESGRIVRGKKERKGFSMSPSSSDSEYHSSEDIEGNNARLERSDSIKHALKNEHSEGSDDLKRKSVSGNGEKEAINSEYLAALRKLTQAEIVDTDLKDEVDEKVKELSALVEAHEAHGNHSSARVKELEGQLTGFKMELESLCSEKRDLEAWKEGKSAEAKQLGDKNIGLHAHILELELVLKERDDEISDLKNKLKGNEESSVSKISELMTQVENMQQEVDSLCLQKGELEKKMVSKKNESVAQVKGLSEHVNAMRKELKIIRQQKTELETQLDKKNKEISKHLQQMENLKDELTKRETVEKKMMEDKEHFVAKVKDLESEVNSLRNKKKNLEKQIKNRNHENNKLRQENETLISRIFGLERALTERGDEIYALREECENGNIEASAQLMKFTTQVSNLKQEMDSLQAQKSQLDLQIEIQNKHYLNKLTEMENRNDNLTDTFGRIERENQKYVEILSEKENQNHNLTVKISDQQKIIQEHEETIKKFNMEHKQAKIWFSESKLNVRFVERKMEELAEKYRINLENSVRLLYQRIRVAEQIHIENKESYKKFKETYEKENEDLKEKLATYQDPNTKLKQISKIAKSTLQKLDLVMLKFEEGQKNFENRIAKMTEELESAKTWVSENAGEIKRLNHNVDFLTTQMNEKEEKESVLREKVWKLEASVGKEAGERLNLVKGLSQLESKVANLEKEVKDKDEDLLSLGEEKREAIRQLCMLIDHHRSRYDDLKEAVSKRSAATAAGGRIAT
;
A
#
# COMPACT_ATOMS: atom_id res chain seq x y z
N MET A 1 -49.93 23.16 5.37
CA MET A 1 -50.78 23.25 4.15
C MET A 1 -51.77 22.08 3.97
N ILE A 2 -51.44 20.81 4.28
CA ILE A 2 -52.25 19.62 3.91
C ILE A 2 -53.76 19.72 4.23
N LYS A 3 -54.16 20.26 5.40
CA LYS A 3 -55.58 20.37 5.81
C LYS A 3 -56.49 21.24 4.91
N HIS A 4 -55.94 22.06 4.00
CA HIS A 4 -56.77 22.78 3.01
C HIS A 4 -57.11 21.91 1.79
N ARG A 5 -56.13 21.15 1.27
CA ARG A 5 -56.29 20.37 0.03
C ARG A 5 -57.42 19.34 0.13
N TRP A 6 -57.53 18.65 1.27
CA TRP A 6 -58.64 17.73 1.57
C TRP A 6 -60.01 18.43 1.65
N ARG A 7 -60.05 19.68 2.12
CA ARG A 7 -61.31 20.44 2.28
C ARG A 7 -61.83 21.00 0.95
N GLU A 8 -60.96 21.17 -0.04
CA GLU A 8 -61.37 21.54 -1.41
C GLU A 8 -61.81 20.32 -2.22
N ILE A 9 -61.13 19.17 -2.08
CA ILE A 9 -61.58 17.90 -2.67
C ILE A 9 -62.99 17.54 -2.17
N ALA A 10 -63.25 17.68 -0.87
CA ALA A 10 -64.59 17.48 -0.31
C ALA A 10 -65.66 18.44 -0.90
N LYS A 11 -65.27 19.64 -1.33
CA LYS A 11 -66.18 20.59 -2.01
C LYS A 11 -66.41 20.24 -3.47
N SER A 12 -65.40 19.76 -4.20
CA SER A 12 -65.56 19.41 -5.63
C SER A 12 -66.50 18.22 -5.86
N PHE A 13 -66.51 17.24 -4.95
CA PHE A 13 -67.49 16.14 -5.00
C PHE A 13 -68.93 16.62 -4.77
N ASN A 14 -69.15 17.63 -3.92
CA ASN A 14 -70.47 18.07 -3.50
C ASN A 14 -71.26 18.86 -4.56
N ASN A 15 -70.64 19.13 -5.73
CA ASN A 15 -71.23 19.91 -6.83
C ASN A 15 -71.65 19.04 -8.04
N HIS A 16 -71.37 17.73 -8.02
CA HIS A 16 -71.67 16.80 -9.12
C HIS A 16 -72.56 15.62 -8.71
N VAL A 17 -73.12 15.65 -7.51
CA VAL A 17 -74.18 14.71 -7.12
C VAL A 17 -75.53 15.34 -7.44
N ASP A 18 -76.31 14.64 -8.26
CA ASP A 18 -77.66 15.03 -8.66
C ASP A 18 -78.59 15.21 -7.42
N PRO A 19 -79.22 16.40 -7.25
CA PRO A 19 -80.11 16.66 -6.12
C PRO A 19 -81.36 15.79 -6.13
N GLU A 20 -81.82 15.34 -7.30
CA GLU A 20 -82.99 14.46 -7.42
C GLU A 20 -82.63 13.03 -7.00
N LYS A 21 -81.46 12.51 -7.41
CA LYS A 21 -80.96 11.21 -6.94
C LYS A 21 -80.68 11.18 -5.43
N THR A 22 -80.19 12.28 -4.84
CA THR A 22 -79.98 12.34 -3.37
C THR A 22 -81.28 12.46 -2.58
N GLU A 23 -82.32 13.08 -3.12
CA GLU A 23 -83.67 13.00 -2.56
C GLU A 23 -84.28 11.60 -2.69
N GLN A 24 -84.11 10.93 -3.84
CA GLN A 24 -84.52 9.53 -4.00
C GLN A 24 -83.82 8.62 -2.97
N LEU A 25 -82.51 8.78 -2.77
CA LEU A 25 -81.75 7.98 -1.80
C LEU A 25 -82.20 8.17 -0.34
N LYS A 26 -82.68 9.37 0.03
CA LYS A 26 -83.30 9.58 1.36
C LYS A 26 -84.63 8.84 1.45
N ARG A 27 -85.47 8.93 0.41
CA ARG A 27 -86.82 8.33 0.40
C ARG A 27 -86.74 6.81 0.48
N THR A 28 -85.90 6.17 -0.32
CA THR A 28 -85.67 4.71 -0.23
C THR A 28 -85.07 4.31 1.11
N LYS A 29 -84.11 5.08 1.66
CA LYS A 29 -83.60 4.83 3.02
C LYS A 29 -84.71 4.86 4.07
N THR A 30 -85.58 5.87 4.07
CA THR A 30 -86.68 5.98 5.04
C THR A 30 -87.75 4.90 4.83
N GLU A 31 -87.98 4.45 3.60
CA GLU A 31 -88.85 3.32 3.29
C GLU A 31 -88.28 1.99 3.83
N ILE A 32 -86.98 1.74 3.62
CA ILE A 32 -86.23 0.60 4.17
C ILE A 32 -86.31 0.58 5.71
N GLU A 33 -86.05 1.72 6.37
CA GLU A 33 -86.11 1.83 7.84
C GLU A 33 -87.51 1.53 8.39
N ASN A 34 -88.58 1.92 7.67
CA ASN A 34 -89.95 1.58 8.01
C ASN A 34 -90.26 0.09 7.79
N ASN A 35 -89.81 -0.50 6.68
CA ASN A 35 -90.01 -1.93 6.39
C ASN A 35 -89.27 -2.83 7.40
N VAL A 36 -88.03 -2.52 7.75
CA VAL A 36 -87.29 -3.20 8.83
C VAL A 36 -88.01 -3.07 10.18
N THR A 37 -88.57 -1.90 10.49
CA THR A 37 -89.37 -1.68 11.71
C THR A 37 -90.67 -2.50 11.70
N ARG A 38 -91.26 -2.76 10.52
CA ARG A 38 -92.46 -3.60 10.35
C ARG A 38 -92.11 -5.09 10.51
N ILE A 39 -91.02 -5.55 9.91
CA ILE A 39 -90.44 -6.90 10.10
C ILE A 39 -90.19 -7.16 11.59
N PHE A 40 -89.53 -6.24 12.30
CA PHE A 40 -89.26 -6.37 13.73
C PHE A 40 -90.53 -6.46 14.60
N LYS A 41 -91.63 -5.83 14.17
CA LYS A 41 -92.94 -5.92 14.85
C LYS A 41 -93.68 -7.22 14.53
N LEU A 42 -93.50 -7.83 13.36
CA LEU A 42 -94.05 -9.15 13.07
C LEU A 42 -93.34 -10.21 13.93
N ILE A 43 -92.00 -10.18 13.98
CA ILE A 43 -91.18 -11.13 14.75
C ILE A 43 -91.41 -10.99 16.28
N LYS A 44 -91.61 -9.77 16.80
CA LYS A 44 -91.84 -9.55 18.26
C LYS A 44 -93.21 -10.01 18.79
N ASN A 45 -94.12 -10.48 17.95
CA ASN A 45 -95.49 -10.84 18.35
C ASN A 45 -95.73 -12.36 18.46
N GLU A 46 -94.67 -13.18 18.47
CA GLU A 46 -94.76 -14.60 18.84
C GLU A 46 -94.48 -14.80 20.34
N ASP A 47 -95.53 -15.19 21.07
CA ASP A 47 -95.49 -15.64 22.46
C ASP A 47 -96.40 -16.89 22.56
N PRO A 48 -95.96 -18.03 23.14
CA PRO A 48 -96.59 -19.34 22.87
C PRO A 48 -97.87 -19.59 23.68
N GLY A 49 -98.96 -18.93 23.28
CA GLY A 49 -100.11 -18.65 24.15
C GLY A 49 -101.48 -19.30 23.85
N LYS A 50 -101.68 -20.06 22.76
CA LYS A 50 -102.85 -20.96 22.54
C LYS A 50 -102.80 -21.73 21.21
N LYS A 51 -103.30 -22.98 21.22
CA LYS A 51 -103.67 -23.71 19.99
C LYS A 51 -105.15 -23.49 19.69
N ASP A 52 -105.46 -22.88 18.54
CA ASP A 52 -106.62 -23.26 17.72
C ASP A 52 -106.35 -22.89 16.24
N GLY A 53 -107.05 -23.53 15.31
CA GLY A 53 -106.57 -23.67 13.92
C GLY A 53 -106.99 -22.61 12.89
N ASN A 54 -106.33 -22.70 11.74
CA ASN A 54 -106.67 -22.19 10.41
C ASN A 54 -106.37 -20.70 10.01
N ARG A 55 -105.64 -20.61 8.89
CA ARG A 55 -105.70 -19.59 7.82
C ARG A 55 -105.25 -18.16 8.11
N LYS A 56 -104.95 -17.77 9.35
CA LYS A 56 -104.38 -16.42 9.63
C LYS A 56 -102.86 -16.36 9.57
N ASP A 57 -102.16 -17.37 10.07
CA ASP A 57 -100.72 -17.24 10.34
C ASP A 57 -99.85 -17.40 9.09
N LEU A 58 -100.20 -18.33 8.18
CA LEU A 58 -99.65 -18.40 6.82
C LEU A 58 -99.71 -17.06 6.07
N LYS A 59 -100.69 -16.20 6.38
CA LYS A 59 -100.80 -14.87 5.76
C LYS A 59 -99.77 -13.88 6.34
N LYS A 60 -99.54 -13.90 7.66
CA LYS A 60 -98.47 -13.12 8.31
C LYS A 60 -97.09 -13.57 7.81
N GLU A 61 -96.91 -14.88 7.66
CA GLU A 61 -95.68 -15.49 7.17
C GLU A 61 -95.41 -15.08 5.72
N SER A 62 -96.43 -15.09 4.85
CA SER A 62 -96.31 -14.54 3.49
C SER A 62 -96.07 -13.02 3.45
N GLU A 63 -96.65 -12.24 4.36
CA GLU A 63 -96.42 -10.79 4.47
C GLU A 63 -94.99 -10.49 4.99
N LEU A 64 -94.44 -11.36 5.85
CA LEU A 64 -93.06 -11.28 6.32
C LEU A 64 -92.05 -11.64 5.22
N VAL A 65 -92.28 -12.73 4.48
CA VAL A 65 -91.44 -13.14 3.34
C VAL A 65 -91.42 -12.06 2.26
N ALA A 66 -92.58 -11.54 1.85
CA ALA A 66 -92.66 -10.49 0.83
C ALA A 66 -91.95 -9.19 1.26
N LEU A 67 -91.95 -8.84 2.56
CA LEU A 67 -91.18 -7.71 3.08
C LEU A 67 -89.66 -7.96 3.09
N ILE A 68 -89.21 -9.20 3.25
CA ILE A 68 -87.80 -9.59 3.19
C ILE A 68 -87.32 -9.62 1.74
N GLU A 69 -88.13 -10.15 0.81
CA GLU A 69 -87.85 -10.13 -0.64
C GLU A 69 -87.76 -8.69 -1.17
N ASN A 70 -88.71 -7.83 -0.80
CA ASN A 70 -88.69 -6.41 -1.17
C ASN A 70 -87.45 -5.67 -0.61
N PHE A 71 -87.05 -5.95 0.64
CA PHE A 71 -85.81 -5.43 1.21
C PHE A 71 -84.58 -5.89 0.42
N TYR A 72 -84.56 -7.15 -0.05
CA TYR A 72 -83.46 -7.70 -0.84
C TYR A 72 -83.39 -7.06 -2.24
N GLU A 73 -84.52 -6.85 -2.92
CA GLU A 73 -84.60 -6.13 -4.20
C GLU A 73 -84.14 -4.67 -4.08
N GLN A 74 -84.55 -3.97 -3.01
CA GLN A 74 -84.10 -2.60 -2.75
C GLN A 74 -82.60 -2.55 -2.40
N TYR A 75 -82.07 -3.54 -1.68
CA TYR A 75 -80.63 -3.68 -1.41
C TYR A 75 -79.82 -3.91 -2.69
N GLN A 76 -80.24 -4.84 -3.55
CA GLN A 76 -79.60 -5.09 -4.85
C GLN A 76 -79.63 -3.86 -5.77
N SER A 77 -80.75 -3.13 -5.79
CA SER A 77 -80.89 -1.88 -6.55
C SER A 77 -79.95 -0.78 -6.04
N LEU A 78 -79.78 -0.68 -4.73
CA LEU A 78 -78.84 0.26 -4.10
C LEU A 78 -77.37 -0.13 -4.37
N TYR A 79 -77.06 -1.42 -4.39
CA TYR A 79 -75.72 -1.94 -4.71
C TYR A 79 -75.35 -1.64 -6.17
N ALA A 80 -76.26 -1.88 -7.12
CA ALA A 80 -76.06 -1.53 -8.52
C ALA A 80 -75.87 -0.02 -8.74
N LEU A 81 -76.54 0.83 -7.95
CA LEU A 81 -76.32 2.29 -7.97
C LEU A 81 -74.95 2.68 -7.38
N TYR A 82 -74.49 1.98 -6.33
CA TYR A 82 -73.16 2.18 -5.77
C TYR A 82 -72.06 1.78 -6.77
N ASP A 83 -72.17 0.64 -7.43
CA ASP A 83 -71.25 0.20 -8.49
C ASP A 83 -71.23 1.19 -9.68
N HIS A 84 -72.38 1.78 -10.04
CA HIS A 84 -72.42 2.84 -11.04
C HIS A 84 -71.63 4.09 -10.58
N LEU A 85 -71.77 4.49 -9.31
CA LEU A 85 -71.08 5.67 -8.75
C LEU A 85 -69.56 5.44 -8.58
N VAL A 86 -69.15 4.22 -8.22
CA VAL A 86 -67.75 3.78 -8.20
C VAL A 86 -67.18 3.74 -9.62
N GLY A 87 -67.95 3.23 -10.59
CA GLY A 87 -67.60 3.25 -12.01
C GLY A 87 -67.47 4.66 -12.59
N GLU A 88 -68.32 5.62 -12.18
CA GLU A 88 -68.25 7.02 -12.62
C GLU A 88 -67.11 7.80 -11.97
N SER A 89 -66.90 7.65 -10.67
CA SER A 89 -65.75 8.26 -10.00
C SER A 89 -64.42 7.73 -10.52
N GLY A 90 -64.34 6.44 -10.88
CA GLY A 90 -63.21 5.85 -11.61
C GLY A 90 -62.96 6.47 -12.99
N ARG A 91 -64.01 6.92 -13.71
CA ARG A 91 -63.89 7.61 -15.01
C ARG A 91 -63.38 9.05 -14.84
N ILE A 92 -63.86 9.78 -13.84
CA ILE A 92 -63.51 11.20 -13.61
C ILE A 92 -62.01 11.40 -13.32
N VAL A 93 -61.33 10.40 -12.74
CA VAL A 93 -59.89 10.46 -12.42
C VAL A 93 -58.97 10.23 -13.64
N ARG A 94 -59.49 9.79 -14.81
CA ARG A 94 -58.71 9.60 -16.06
C ARG A 94 -59.12 10.53 -17.21
N GLY A 95 -59.17 11.83 -16.92
CA GLY A 95 -59.54 12.88 -17.89
C GLY A 95 -58.52 13.22 -18.99
N LYS A 96 -57.97 12.26 -19.76
CA LYS A 96 -57.46 12.50 -21.14
C LYS A 96 -57.10 11.24 -21.93
N LYS A 97 -57.33 11.35 -23.25
CA LYS A 97 -57.05 10.41 -24.37
C LYS A 97 -57.93 9.15 -24.39
N GLU A 98 -58.61 8.95 -25.53
CA GLU A 98 -59.74 8.03 -25.71
C GLU A 98 -59.42 6.93 -26.75
N ARG A 99 -60.15 5.80 -26.67
CA ARG A 99 -60.38 4.74 -27.69
C ARG A 99 -59.38 3.57 -27.82
N LYS A 100 -60.01 2.39 -27.76
CA LYS A 100 -59.59 1.04 -28.22
C LYS A 100 -58.35 0.41 -27.56
N GLY A 101 -58.38 -0.87 -27.17
CA GLY A 101 -59.54 -1.77 -27.11
C GLY A 101 -59.18 -3.24 -26.92
N PHE A 102 -59.98 -3.93 -26.09
CA PHE A 102 -60.06 -5.39 -25.90
C PHE A 102 -58.86 -6.13 -25.25
N SER A 103 -59.18 -6.73 -24.08
CA SER A 103 -58.80 -8.05 -23.58
C SER A 103 -57.46 -8.70 -23.97
N MET A 104 -56.72 -9.16 -22.96
CA MET A 104 -55.99 -10.43 -23.05
C MET A 104 -55.88 -11.12 -21.68
N SER A 105 -55.99 -12.45 -21.71
CA SER A 105 -55.56 -13.42 -20.70
C SER A 105 -55.74 -14.82 -21.30
N PRO A 106 -54.81 -15.78 -21.15
CA PRO A 106 -53.46 -15.69 -20.58
C PRO A 106 -52.34 -16.36 -21.43
N SER A 107 -51.10 -16.32 -20.89
CA SER A 107 -50.04 -17.35 -21.05
C SER A 107 -49.00 -17.26 -22.20
N SER A 108 -47.93 -18.05 -22.00
CA SER A 108 -46.78 -18.43 -22.84
C SER A 108 -45.84 -17.38 -23.44
N SER A 109 -44.69 -17.23 -22.79
CA SER A 109 -43.30 -17.40 -23.29
C SER A 109 -42.77 -16.80 -24.63
N ASP A 110 -41.51 -16.36 -24.48
CA ASP A 110 -40.35 -16.48 -25.39
C ASP A 110 -40.06 -15.48 -26.53
N SER A 111 -38.79 -15.06 -26.53
CA SER A 111 -37.89 -14.69 -27.65
C SER A 111 -38.04 -13.36 -28.41
N GLU A 112 -36.96 -12.56 -28.28
CA GLU A 112 -36.13 -11.99 -29.36
C GLU A 112 -36.67 -10.94 -30.37
N TYR A 113 -36.18 -9.70 -30.14
CA TYR A 113 -35.37 -8.87 -31.06
C TYR A 113 -35.92 -8.23 -32.36
N HIS A 114 -35.42 -6.99 -32.55
CA HIS A 114 -35.11 -6.27 -33.80
C HIS A 114 -36.21 -5.62 -34.67
N SER A 115 -36.12 -4.27 -34.72
CA SER A 115 -36.07 -3.43 -35.95
C SER A 115 -37.35 -3.18 -36.77
N SER A 116 -37.50 -2.06 -37.50
CA SER A 116 -36.73 -0.79 -37.60
C SER A 116 -37.61 0.31 -38.26
N GLU A 117 -37.02 1.43 -38.70
CA GLU A 117 -37.56 2.49 -39.60
C GLU A 117 -38.69 3.43 -39.07
N ASP A 118 -38.27 4.59 -38.54
CA ASP A 118 -38.29 5.93 -39.20
C ASP A 118 -39.58 6.55 -39.85
N ILE A 119 -39.41 7.83 -40.21
CA ILE A 119 -40.27 8.73 -41.03
C ILE A 119 -41.44 9.43 -40.28
N GLU A 120 -41.78 10.72 -40.47
CA GLU A 120 -41.06 11.99 -40.78
C GLU A 120 -42.10 13.15 -40.77
N GLY A 121 -41.70 14.36 -40.32
CA GLY A 121 -42.14 15.62 -40.95
C GLY A 121 -43.46 16.32 -40.54
N ASN A 122 -43.44 17.65 -40.73
CA ASN A 122 -44.58 18.58 -40.89
C ASN A 122 -45.44 18.93 -39.63
N ASN A 123 -45.88 20.18 -39.39
CA ASN A 123 -45.60 21.47 -40.06
C ASN A 123 -46.00 22.70 -39.18
N ALA A 124 -45.42 23.88 -39.49
CA ALA A 124 -46.01 25.24 -39.38
C ALA A 124 -46.47 25.86 -38.02
N ARG A 125 -46.60 27.21 -37.81
CA ARG A 125 -45.98 28.45 -38.39
C ARG A 125 -46.55 29.74 -37.71
N LEU A 126 -45.74 30.82 -37.58
CA LEU A 126 -46.13 32.27 -37.49
C LEU A 126 -46.85 32.79 -36.19
N GLU A 127 -46.94 34.10 -35.85
CA GLU A 127 -46.57 35.42 -36.44
C GLU A 127 -45.88 36.37 -35.41
N ARG A 128 -44.88 37.20 -35.77
CA ARG A 128 -44.87 38.69 -36.03
C ARG A 128 -45.04 39.59 -34.78
N SER A 129 -44.68 40.89 -34.72
CA SER A 129 -44.40 42.02 -35.66
C SER A 129 -43.41 43.00 -35.00
N ASP A 130 -42.80 44.06 -35.55
CA ASP A 130 -42.46 44.63 -36.87
C ASP A 130 -41.90 46.06 -36.57
N SER A 131 -40.90 46.58 -37.31
CA SER A 131 -40.73 48.03 -37.63
C SER A 131 -39.46 48.35 -38.46
N ILE A 132 -39.27 49.58 -38.99
CA ILE A 132 -39.98 50.14 -40.18
C ILE A 132 -39.22 51.33 -40.82
N LYS A 133 -38.77 51.17 -42.09
CA LYS A 133 -38.72 52.18 -43.20
C LYS A 133 -37.77 53.41 -43.05
N HIS A 134 -37.42 54.25 -44.06
CA HIS A 134 -37.46 54.33 -45.56
C HIS A 134 -36.57 55.56 -45.98
N ALA A 135 -36.31 55.96 -47.25
CA ALA A 135 -36.06 55.34 -48.58
C ALA A 135 -35.96 56.46 -49.67
N LEU A 136 -35.91 56.09 -50.97
CA LEU A 136 -36.14 56.91 -52.20
C LEU A 136 -34.93 57.55 -52.91
N LYS A 137 -35.18 58.06 -54.15
CA LYS A 137 -34.63 57.57 -55.45
C LYS A 137 -34.87 58.60 -56.61
N ASN A 138 -34.35 58.32 -57.82
CA ASN A 138 -34.55 58.98 -59.14
C ASN A 138 -33.67 60.23 -59.44
N GLU A 139 -32.96 60.42 -60.58
CA GLU A 139 -33.13 60.08 -62.04
C GLU A 139 -34.08 61.09 -62.77
N HIS A 140 -33.82 61.75 -63.93
CA HIS A 140 -32.89 61.63 -65.10
C HIS A 140 -32.57 63.10 -65.66
N SER A 141 -32.10 63.53 -66.86
CA SER A 141 -31.56 63.07 -68.19
C SER A 141 -31.26 64.29 -69.15
N GLU A 142 -30.26 64.22 -70.06
CA GLU A 142 -30.16 64.92 -71.39
C GLU A 142 -29.00 64.29 -72.26
N GLY A 143 -28.60 64.66 -73.50
CA GLY A 143 -28.85 65.75 -74.48
C GLY A 143 -28.18 65.46 -75.87
N SER A 144 -28.04 66.42 -76.83
CA SER A 144 -27.72 66.16 -78.27
C SER A 144 -26.58 66.97 -78.99
N ASP A 145 -25.83 66.28 -79.86
CA ASP A 145 -25.36 66.55 -81.27
C ASP A 145 -24.65 67.86 -81.80
N ASP A 146 -23.34 67.75 -82.07
CA ASP A 146 -22.60 67.78 -83.38
C ASP A 146 -22.26 69.04 -84.31
N LEU A 147 -21.05 68.95 -84.94
CA LEU A 147 -20.48 69.50 -86.22
C LEU A 147 -20.13 70.99 -86.58
N LYS A 148 -18.79 71.26 -86.68
CA LYS A 148 -17.97 71.99 -87.72
C LYS A 148 -18.22 73.47 -88.20
N ARG A 149 -17.10 74.25 -88.33
CA ARG A 149 -16.52 74.83 -89.59
C ARG A 149 -15.14 75.55 -89.39
N LYS A 150 -14.51 76.12 -90.46
CA LYS A 150 -13.06 76.46 -90.54
C LYS A 150 -12.66 77.56 -91.56
N SER A 151 -11.95 78.63 -91.13
CA SER A 151 -10.98 79.50 -91.87
C SER A 151 -10.62 80.74 -91.00
N VAL A 152 -9.36 81.10 -90.65
CA VAL A 152 -8.22 81.61 -91.47
C VAL A 152 -8.57 82.94 -92.17
N SER A 153 -7.88 84.09 -92.02
CA SER A 153 -6.68 84.54 -91.26
C SER A 153 -6.76 86.08 -91.02
N GLY A 154 -5.83 86.86 -90.43
CA GLY A 154 -4.44 86.69 -89.94
C GLY A 154 -3.80 88.06 -89.54
N ASN A 155 -2.49 88.13 -89.25
CA ASN A 155 -1.65 89.32 -88.89
C ASN A 155 -2.22 90.34 -87.85
N GLY A 156 -1.81 90.36 -86.58
CA GLY A 156 -0.88 89.47 -85.84
C GLY A 156 0.20 90.20 -85.01
N GLU A 157 0.85 89.43 -84.13
CA GLU A 157 2.09 89.73 -83.39
C GLU A 157 2.04 90.85 -82.33
N LYS A 158 1.66 92.09 -82.64
CA LYS A 158 1.89 93.22 -81.69
C LYS A 158 0.90 93.30 -80.53
N GLU A 159 -0.34 92.83 -80.71
CA GLU A 159 -1.36 92.74 -79.63
C GLU A 159 -1.28 91.41 -78.85
N ALA A 160 -0.59 90.40 -79.41
CA ALA A 160 -0.47 89.08 -78.80
C ALA A 160 0.28 89.15 -77.46
N ILE A 161 1.44 89.82 -77.43
CA ILE A 161 2.32 89.89 -76.25
C ILE A 161 1.62 90.53 -75.04
N ASN A 162 0.82 91.59 -75.26
CA ASN A 162 0.06 92.22 -74.17
C ASN A 162 -1.08 91.32 -73.65
N SER A 163 -1.68 90.53 -74.53
CA SER A 163 -2.69 89.52 -74.16
C SER A 163 -2.06 88.35 -73.38
N GLU A 164 -0.85 87.93 -73.74
CA GLU A 164 -0.10 86.89 -73.01
C GLU A 164 0.31 87.34 -71.61
N TYR A 165 0.77 88.59 -71.44
CA TYR A 165 1.10 89.13 -70.10
C TYR A 165 -0.12 89.15 -69.17
N LEU A 166 -1.28 89.62 -69.65
CA LEU A 166 -2.54 89.60 -68.89
C LEU A 166 -3.05 88.17 -68.64
N ALA A 167 -2.79 87.22 -69.54
CA ALA A 167 -3.09 85.81 -69.31
C ALA A 167 -2.15 85.17 -68.26
N ALA A 168 -0.89 85.59 -68.18
CA ALA A 168 0.06 85.12 -67.18
C ALA A 168 -0.32 85.56 -65.75
N LEU A 169 -0.69 86.83 -65.55
CA LEU A 169 -1.19 87.29 -64.23
C LEU A 169 -2.44 86.51 -63.78
N ARG A 170 -3.40 86.31 -64.69
CA ARG A 170 -4.63 85.53 -64.39
C ARG A 170 -4.31 84.09 -63.95
N LYS A 171 -3.30 83.46 -64.55
CA LYS A 171 -2.85 82.11 -64.16
C LYS A 171 -2.20 82.10 -62.77
N LEU A 172 -1.44 83.13 -62.40
CA LEU A 172 -0.88 83.26 -61.04
C LEU A 172 -1.98 83.41 -59.98
N THR A 173 -2.92 84.34 -60.19
CA THR A 173 -4.05 84.51 -59.25
C THR A 173 -4.94 83.26 -59.19
N GLN A 174 -5.08 82.51 -60.29
CA GLN A 174 -5.83 81.25 -60.30
C GLN A 174 -5.10 80.14 -59.51
N ALA A 175 -3.77 80.08 -59.60
CA ALA A 175 -2.97 79.12 -58.84
C ALA A 175 -3.00 79.42 -57.33
N GLU A 176 -2.93 80.70 -56.95
CA GLU A 176 -2.97 81.14 -55.55
C GLU A 176 -4.32 80.82 -54.88
N ILE A 177 -5.44 80.91 -55.63
CA ILE A 177 -6.77 80.44 -55.19
C ILE A 177 -6.78 78.91 -55.02
N VAL A 178 -6.22 78.15 -55.97
CA VAL A 178 -6.16 76.67 -55.88
C VAL A 178 -5.30 76.21 -54.69
N ASP A 179 -4.23 76.94 -54.36
CA ASP A 179 -3.38 76.61 -53.20
C ASP A 179 -4.12 76.88 -51.86
N THR A 180 -5.01 77.89 -51.81
CA THR A 180 -5.93 78.07 -50.67
C THR A 180 -7.03 77.00 -50.63
N ASP A 181 -7.65 76.66 -51.76
CA ASP A 181 -8.70 75.63 -51.84
C ASP A 181 -8.16 74.26 -51.40
N LEU A 182 -6.96 73.88 -51.85
CA LEU A 182 -6.27 72.66 -51.44
C LEU A 182 -5.90 72.65 -49.96
N LYS A 183 -5.58 73.81 -49.38
CA LYS A 183 -5.27 73.90 -47.95
C LYS A 183 -6.53 73.74 -47.09
N ASP A 184 -7.63 74.36 -47.47
CA ASP A 184 -8.92 74.17 -46.79
C ASP A 184 -9.41 72.72 -46.94
N GLU A 185 -9.19 72.06 -48.10
CA GLU A 185 -9.46 70.63 -48.26
C GLU A 185 -8.57 69.76 -47.34
N VAL A 186 -7.27 70.07 -47.20
CA VAL A 186 -6.38 69.36 -46.27
C VAL A 186 -6.82 69.55 -44.82
N ASP A 187 -7.13 70.77 -44.38
CA ASP A 187 -7.57 71.02 -43.00
C ASP A 187 -8.96 70.41 -42.72
N GLU A 188 -9.84 70.28 -43.72
CA GLU A 188 -11.11 69.53 -43.59
C GLU A 188 -10.87 68.00 -43.55
N LYS A 189 -9.93 67.47 -44.34
CA LYS A 189 -9.53 66.05 -44.30
C LYS A 189 -8.82 65.68 -42.99
N VAL A 190 -8.10 66.60 -42.36
CA VAL A 190 -7.55 66.42 -41.00
C VAL A 190 -8.67 66.33 -39.96
N LYS A 191 -9.72 67.17 -40.05
CA LYS A 191 -10.90 67.07 -39.17
C LYS A 191 -11.66 65.75 -39.37
N GLU A 192 -11.86 65.31 -40.62
CA GLU A 192 -12.45 64.00 -40.92
C GLU A 192 -11.65 62.85 -40.29
N LEU A 193 -10.32 62.89 -40.39
CA LEU A 193 -9.45 61.86 -39.80
C LEU A 193 -9.49 61.88 -38.27
N SER A 194 -9.49 63.05 -37.62
CA SER A 194 -9.69 63.14 -36.17
C SER A 194 -11.04 62.56 -35.72
N ALA A 195 -12.13 62.92 -36.40
CA ALA A 195 -13.46 62.37 -36.11
C ALA A 195 -13.53 60.85 -36.34
N LEU A 196 -12.83 60.32 -37.34
CA LEU A 196 -12.74 58.88 -37.61
C LEU A 196 -11.93 58.14 -36.54
N VAL A 197 -10.87 58.74 -36.00
CA VAL A 197 -10.09 58.18 -34.87
C VAL A 197 -10.93 58.15 -33.60
N GLU A 198 -11.62 59.24 -33.25
CA GLU A 198 -12.53 59.28 -32.09
C GLU A 198 -13.66 58.25 -32.21
N ALA A 199 -14.25 58.08 -33.42
CA ALA A 199 -15.24 57.05 -33.68
C ALA A 199 -14.68 55.62 -33.54
N HIS A 200 -13.43 55.39 -33.95
CA HIS A 200 -12.78 54.09 -33.79
C HIS A 200 -12.42 53.78 -32.33
N GLU A 201 -11.96 54.76 -31.55
CA GLU A 201 -11.77 54.60 -30.11
C GLU A 201 -13.10 54.35 -29.38
N ALA A 202 -14.17 55.07 -29.73
CA ALA A 202 -15.50 54.84 -29.18
C ALA A 202 -16.01 53.41 -29.49
N HIS A 203 -15.78 52.92 -30.72
CA HIS A 203 -16.13 51.54 -31.11
C HIS A 203 -15.25 50.49 -30.39
N GLY A 204 -13.96 50.75 -30.22
CA GLY A 204 -13.05 49.91 -29.42
C GLY A 204 -13.48 49.81 -27.96
N ASN A 205 -13.87 50.94 -27.36
CA ASN A 205 -14.39 50.98 -25.99
C ASN A 205 -15.75 50.28 -25.86
N HIS A 206 -16.67 50.47 -26.82
CA HIS A 206 -17.98 49.80 -26.81
C HIS A 206 -17.84 48.26 -26.97
N SER A 207 -17.00 47.81 -27.90
CA SER A 207 -16.73 46.38 -28.09
C SER A 207 -16.01 45.76 -26.87
N SER A 208 -15.05 46.46 -26.28
CA SER A 208 -14.41 46.04 -25.01
C SER A 208 -15.40 45.92 -23.84
N ALA A 209 -16.32 46.88 -23.69
CA ALA A 209 -17.37 46.82 -22.68
C ALA A 209 -18.32 45.62 -22.90
N ARG A 210 -18.70 45.35 -24.17
CA ARG A 210 -19.56 44.22 -24.54
C ARG A 210 -18.89 42.86 -24.35
N VAL A 211 -17.56 42.77 -24.54
CA VAL A 211 -16.78 41.57 -24.17
C VAL A 211 -16.85 41.34 -22.66
N LYS A 212 -16.59 42.36 -21.83
CA LYS A 212 -16.67 42.24 -20.36
C LYS A 212 -18.07 41.86 -19.86
N GLU A 213 -19.13 42.34 -20.51
CA GLU A 213 -20.49 41.93 -20.18
C GLU A 213 -20.76 40.45 -20.52
N LEU A 214 -20.29 39.98 -21.67
CA LEU A 214 -20.38 38.56 -22.06
C LEU A 214 -19.49 37.65 -21.19
N GLU A 215 -18.31 38.12 -20.77
CA GLU A 215 -17.48 37.44 -19.77
C GLU A 215 -18.21 37.32 -18.43
N GLY A 216 -18.90 38.39 -17.98
CA GLY A 216 -19.76 38.36 -16.80
C GLY A 216 -20.92 37.39 -16.91
N GLN A 217 -21.59 37.32 -18.06
CA GLN A 217 -22.64 36.33 -18.31
C GLN A 217 -22.07 34.90 -18.32
N LEU A 218 -20.88 34.68 -18.90
CA LEU A 218 -20.18 33.39 -18.87
C LEU A 218 -19.78 32.97 -17.44
N THR A 219 -19.34 33.88 -16.57
CA THR A 219 -19.07 33.53 -15.17
C THR A 219 -20.35 33.24 -14.40
N GLY A 220 -21.44 33.97 -14.66
CA GLY A 220 -22.77 33.68 -14.13
C GLY A 220 -23.27 32.28 -14.51
N PHE A 221 -23.35 31.97 -15.80
CA PHE A 221 -23.76 30.64 -16.28
C PHE A 221 -22.82 29.52 -15.79
N LYS A 222 -21.52 29.80 -15.61
CA LYS A 222 -20.59 28.84 -15.01
C LYS A 222 -20.95 28.54 -13.55
N MET A 223 -21.27 29.56 -12.75
CA MET A 223 -21.70 29.37 -11.35
C MET A 223 -23.05 28.64 -11.27
N GLU A 224 -23.99 28.92 -12.18
CA GLU A 224 -25.26 28.20 -12.28
C GLU A 224 -25.06 26.72 -12.67
N LEU A 225 -24.19 26.43 -13.64
CA LEU A 225 -23.80 25.07 -14.01
C LEU A 225 -23.15 24.31 -12.84
N GLU A 226 -22.24 24.96 -12.12
CA GLU A 226 -21.56 24.36 -10.96
C GLU A 226 -22.54 24.13 -9.80
N SER A 227 -23.50 25.04 -9.59
CA SER A 227 -24.60 24.90 -8.64
C SER A 227 -25.54 23.74 -8.98
N LEU A 228 -25.97 23.63 -10.24
CA LEU A 228 -26.76 22.50 -10.76
C LEU A 228 -25.97 21.19 -10.70
N CYS A 229 -24.64 21.23 -10.83
CA CYS A 229 -23.78 20.06 -10.63
C CYS A 229 -23.61 19.66 -9.15
N SER A 230 -23.82 20.55 -8.17
CA SER A 230 -24.06 20.15 -6.77
C SER A 230 -25.45 19.56 -6.58
N GLU A 231 -26.52 20.26 -6.97
CA GLU A 231 -27.91 19.80 -6.77
C GLU A 231 -28.14 18.42 -7.42
N LYS A 232 -27.59 18.20 -8.63
CA LYS A 232 -27.59 16.89 -9.28
C LYS A 232 -26.93 15.80 -8.42
N ARG A 233 -25.75 16.06 -7.85
CA ARG A 233 -25.03 15.09 -6.99
C ARG A 233 -25.81 14.77 -5.72
N ASP A 234 -26.43 15.78 -5.11
CA ASP A 234 -27.24 15.62 -3.90
C ASP A 234 -28.53 14.81 -4.20
N LEU A 235 -29.17 15.06 -5.35
CA LEU A 235 -30.31 14.26 -5.83
C LEU A 235 -29.92 12.83 -6.24
N GLU A 236 -28.74 12.63 -6.83
CA GLU A 236 -28.19 11.31 -7.13
C GLU A 236 -27.87 10.52 -5.85
N ALA A 237 -27.24 11.15 -4.85
CA ALA A 237 -26.99 10.55 -3.54
C ALA A 237 -28.29 10.24 -2.77
N TRP A 238 -29.31 11.12 -2.85
CA TRP A 238 -30.63 10.87 -2.28
C TRP A 238 -31.34 9.68 -2.94
N LYS A 239 -31.24 9.57 -4.27
CA LYS A 239 -31.77 8.45 -5.06
C LYS A 239 -31.04 7.14 -4.74
N GLU A 240 -29.71 7.16 -4.60
CA GLU A 240 -28.88 6.02 -4.18
C GLU A 240 -29.32 5.53 -2.78
N GLY A 241 -29.43 6.45 -1.82
CA GLY A 241 -29.91 6.14 -0.46
C GLY A 241 -31.32 5.54 -0.45
N LYS A 242 -32.25 6.09 -1.24
CA LYS A 242 -33.61 5.53 -1.38
C LYS A 242 -33.62 4.18 -2.10
N SER A 243 -32.70 3.92 -3.02
CA SER A 243 -32.52 2.60 -3.64
C SER A 243 -31.97 1.57 -2.64
N ALA A 244 -31.07 1.96 -1.74
CA ALA A 244 -30.56 1.09 -0.67
C ALA A 244 -31.64 0.79 0.38
N GLU A 245 -32.44 1.78 0.78
CA GLU A 245 -33.61 1.60 1.65
C GLU A 245 -34.65 0.66 1.03
N ALA A 246 -34.93 0.79 -0.27
CA ALA A 246 -35.83 -0.10 -1.00
C ALA A 246 -35.30 -1.55 -1.06
N LYS A 247 -33.99 -1.76 -1.26
CA LYS A 247 -33.37 -3.10 -1.16
C LYS A 247 -33.53 -3.69 0.24
N GLN A 248 -33.17 -2.94 1.28
CA GLN A 248 -33.30 -3.41 2.67
C GLN A 248 -34.77 -3.74 3.05
N LEU A 249 -35.75 -3.01 2.52
CA LEU A 249 -37.17 -3.33 2.68
C LEU A 249 -37.57 -4.58 1.88
N GLY A 250 -37.01 -4.79 0.69
CA GLY A 250 -37.17 -6.02 -0.08
C GLY A 250 -36.65 -7.24 0.67
N ASP A 251 -35.42 -7.19 1.20
CA ASP A 251 -34.80 -8.27 1.97
C ASP A 251 -35.62 -8.61 3.23
N LYS A 252 -36.08 -7.58 3.95
CA LYS A 252 -37.01 -7.75 5.10
C LYS A 252 -38.33 -8.39 4.67
N ASN A 253 -38.89 -8.00 3.53
CA ASN A 253 -40.15 -8.55 3.04
C ASN A 253 -39.99 -10.03 2.63
N ILE A 254 -38.86 -10.42 2.03
CA ILE A 254 -38.52 -11.82 1.75
C ILE A 254 -38.41 -12.62 3.06
N GLY A 255 -37.71 -12.09 4.07
CA GLY A 255 -37.64 -12.72 5.40
C GLY A 255 -39.00 -12.89 6.07
N LEU A 256 -39.89 -11.89 5.95
CA LEU A 256 -41.26 -11.97 6.44
C LEU A 256 -42.08 -13.01 5.67
N HIS A 257 -41.93 -13.14 4.35
CA HIS A 257 -42.63 -14.17 3.57
C HIS A 257 -42.15 -15.58 3.93
N ALA A 258 -40.85 -15.77 4.21
CA ALA A 258 -40.32 -17.05 4.70
C ALA A 258 -40.92 -17.43 6.07
N HIS A 259 -41.02 -16.48 7.00
CA HIS A 259 -41.64 -16.72 8.31
C HIS A 259 -43.18 -16.89 8.23
N ILE A 260 -43.85 -16.26 7.28
CA ILE A 260 -45.28 -16.52 7.00
C ILE A 260 -45.47 -17.95 6.50
N LEU A 261 -44.65 -18.44 5.57
CA LEU A 261 -44.70 -19.83 5.10
C LEU A 261 -44.41 -20.85 6.22
N GLU A 262 -43.49 -20.54 7.12
CA GLU A 262 -43.23 -21.34 8.33
C GLU A 262 -44.46 -21.40 9.26
N LEU A 263 -45.12 -20.25 9.49
CA LEU A 263 -46.35 -20.19 10.28
C LEU A 263 -47.54 -20.87 9.60
N GLU A 264 -47.65 -20.81 8.27
CA GLU A 264 -48.67 -21.52 7.49
C GLU A 264 -48.49 -23.05 7.57
N LEU A 265 -47.24 -23.54 7.53
CA LEU A 265 -46.94 -24.95 7.76
C LEU A 265 -47.32 -25.39 9.18
N VAL A 266 -46.91 -24.64 10.21
CA VAL A 266 -47.26 -24.95 11.60
C VAL A 266 -48.77 -24.90 11.83
N LEU A 267 -49.49 -23.93 11.25
CA LEU A 267 -50.96 -23.88 11.33
C LEU A 267 -51.60 -25.12 10.70
N LYS A 268 -51.10 -25.58 9.56
CA LYS A 268 -51.60 -26.80 8.91
C LYS A 268 -51.35 -28.05 9.76
N GLU A 269 -50.17 -28.18 10.36
CA GLU A 269 -49.87 -29.26 11.32
C GLU A 269 -50.86 -29.22 12.51
N ARG A 270 -51.25 -28.04 12.98
CA ARG A 270 -52.27 -27.90 14.04
C ARG A 270 -53.69 -28.23 13.56
N ASP A 271 -54.07 -27.89 12.35
CA ASP A 271 -55.38 -28.27 11.79
C ASP A 271 -55.49 -29.80 11.59
N ASP A 272 -54.38 -30.45 11.23
CA ASP A 272 -54.28 -31.91 11.20
C ASP A 272 -54.34 -32.51 12.64
N GLU A 273 -53.60 -31.98 13.63
CA GLU A 273 -53.72 -32.37 15.05
C GLU A 273 -55.15 -32.23 15.58
N ILE A 274 -55.82 -31.10 15.29
CA ILE A 274 -57.19 -30.80 15.70
C ILE A 274 -58.18 -31.75 15.04
N SER A 275 -57.98 -32.08 13.77
CA SER A 275 -58.79 -33.08 13.05
C SER A 275 -58.65 -34.48 13.69
N ASP A 276 -57.44 -34.85 14.08
CA ASP A 276 -57.15 -36.12 14.73
C ASP A 276 -57.76 -36.21 16.16
N LEU A 277 -57.70 -35.11 16.92
CA LEU A 277 -58.37 -34.99 18.23
C LEU A 277 -59.90 -35.01 18.10
N LYS A 278 -60.46 -34.35 17.08
CA LYS A 278 -61.90 -34.35 16.77
C LYS A 278 -62.40 -35.76 16.41
N ASN A 279 -61.63 -36.52 15.64
CA ASN A 279 -61.93 -37.92 15.32
C ASN A 279 -61.89 -38.81 16.57
N LYS A 280 -60.90 -38.64 17.46
CA LYS A 280 -60.80 -39.34 18.75
C LYS A 280 -61.99 -39.01 19.67
N LEU A 281 -62.41 -37.74 19.74
CA LEU A 281 -63.59 -37.33 20.52
C LEU A 281 -64.87 -37.99 19.99
N LYS A 282 -65.11 -37.94 18.66
CA LYS A 282 -66.28 -38.56 18.02
C LYS A 282 -66.36 -40.08 18.26
N GLY A 283 -65.24 -40.79 18.18
CA GLY A 283 -65.19 -42.23 18.51
C GLY A 283 -65.51 -42.52 19.99
N ASN A 284 -65.14 -41.61 20.90
CA ASN A 284 -65.48 -41.72 22.32
C ASN A 284 -66.95 -41.37 22.61
N GLU A 285 -67.54 -40.44 21.87
CA GLU A 285 -68.99 -40.16 21.88
C GLU A 285 -69.79 -41.37 21.39
N GLU A 286 -69.40 -41.97 20.26
CA GLU A 286 -70.03 -43.18 19.70
C GLU A 286 -69.92 -44.39 20.64
N SER A 287 -68.77 -44.56 21.30
CA SER A 287 -68.58 -45.54 22.39
C SER A 287 -69.51 -45.28 23.58
N SER A 288 -69.63 -44.02 24.01
CA SER A 288 -70.50 -43.62 25.13
C SER A 288 -71.98 -43.81 24.81
N VAL A 289 -72.42 -43.45 23.60
CA VAL A 289 -73.79 -43.67 23.11
C VAL A 289 -74.10 -45.16 23.03
N SER A 290 -73.15 -45.98 22.57
CA SER A 290 -73.30 -47.45 22.56
C SER A 290 -73.50 -47.99 23.99
N LYS A 291 -72.72 -47.50 24.97
CA LYS A 291 -72.85 -47.88 26.38
C LYS A 291 -74.18 -47.45 27.00
N ILE A 292 -74.69 -46.27 26.63
CA ILE A 292 -76.02 -45.80 27.02
C ILE A 292 -77.11 -46.69 26.40
N SER A 293 -76.94 -47.14 25.15
CA SER A 293 -77.87 -48.06 24.50
C SER A 293 -77.94 -49.43 25.18
N GLU A 294 -76.81 -50.01 25.60
CA GLU A 294 -76.80 -51.24 26.41
C GLU A 294 -77.59 -51.06 27.71
N LEU A 295 -77.34 -49.96 28.43
CA LEU A 295 -78.04 -49.65 29.68
C LEU A 295 -79.55 -49.42 29.49
N MET A 296 -79.98 -48.82 28.38
CA MET A 296 -81.41 -48.71 28.05
C MET A 296 -82.05 -50.10 27.86
N THR A 297 -81.43 -51.01 27.11
CA THR A 297 -81.96 -52.38 26.96
C THR A 297 -82.00 -53.16 28.29
N GLN A 298 -81.12 -52.84 29.23
CA GLN A 298 -81.15 -53.41 30.58
C GLN A 298 -82.32 -52.86 31.43
N VAL A 299 -82.66 -51.58 31.27
CA VAL A 299 -83.85 -50.96 31.90
C VAL A 299 -85.15 -51.50 31.28
N GLU A 300 -85.21 -51.67 29.96
CA GLU A 300 -86.37 -52.24 29.25
C GLU A 300 -86.77 -53.62 29.81
N ASN A 301 -85.78 -54.49 30.07
CA ASN A 301 -86.01 -55.82 30.64
C ASN A 301 -86.51 -55.75 32.10
N MET A 302 -85.98 -54.84 32.92
CA MET A 302 -86.47 -54.65 34.30
C MET A 302 -87.88 -54.06 34.34
N GLN A 303 -88.26 -53.22 33.37
CA GLN A 303 -89.61 -52.67 33.29
C GLN A 303 -90.67 -53.76 33.07
N GLN A 304 -90.39 -54.77 32.24
CA GLN A 304 -91.30 -55.90 32.00
C GLN A 304 -91.54 -56.74 33.28
N GLU A 305 -90.54 -56.85 34.16
CA GLU A 305 -90.67 -57.52 35.45
C GLU A 305 -91.56 -56.72 36.43
N VAL A 306 -91.44 -55.38 36.41
CA VAL A 306 -92.31 -54.47 37.18
C VAL A 306 -93.77 -54.51 36.69
N ASP A 307 -94.00 -54.56 35.38
CA ASP A 307 -95.35 -54.54 34.79
C ASP A 307 -96.17 -55.79 35.19
N SER A 308 -95.52 -56.94 35.32
CA SER A 308 -96.11 -58.19 35.83
C SER A 308 -96.65 -58.03 37.26
N LEU A 309 -95.85 -57.45 38.16
CA LEU A 309 -96.22 -57.20 39.56
C LEU A 309 -97.29 -56.10 39.69
N CYS A 310 -97.30 -55.13 38.76
CA CYS A 310 -98.29 -54.04 38.74
C CYS A 310 -99.72 -54.51 38.43
N LEU A 311 -99.90 -55.63 37.72
CA LEU A 311 -101.23 -56.18 37.43
C LEU A 311 -101.97 -56.63 38.70
N GLN A 312 -101.32 -57.39 39.59
CA GLN A 312 -101.94 -57.88 40.83
C GLN A 312 -102.28 -56.76 41.83
N LYS A 313 -101.47 -55.69 41.87
CA LYS A 313 -101.77 -54.50 42.68
C LYS A 313 -102.86 -53.60 42.07
N GLY A 314 -103.12 -53.75 40.77
CA GLY A 314 -103.87 -52.81 39.95
C GLY A 314 -105.38 -52.74 40.19
N GLU A 315 -105.99 -53.65 40.95
CA GLU A 315 -107.45 -53.73 41.10
C GLU A 315 -108.00 -53.00 42.34
N LEU A 316 -107.32 -53.10 43.50
CA LEU A 316 -107.90 -52.67 44.79
C LEU A 316 -107.68 -51.19 45.12
N GLU A 317 -106.51 -50.62 44.85
CA GLU A 317 -106.17 -49.25 45.31
C GLU A 317 -106.55 -48.16 44.29
N LYS A 318 -106.99 -48.54 43.08
CA LYS A 318 -107.07 -47.70 41.87
C LYS A 318 -108.14 -46.59 41.86
N LYS A 319 -108.84 -46.32 42.98
CA LYS A 319 -110.09 -45.52 42.98
C LYS A 319 -110.14 -44.23 43.81
N MET A 320 -109.27 -43.96 44.79
CA MET A 320 -109.51 -42.83 45.72
C MET A 320 -108.36 -41.86 46.08
N VAL A 321 -107.08 -42.24 46.07
CA VAL A 321 -106.07 -41.46 46.84
C VAL A 321 -104.98 -40.74 46.02
N SER A 322 -104.47 -41.32 44.92
CA SER A 322 -103.21 -40.86 44.29
C SER A 322 -103.22 -39.41 43.77
N LYS A 323 -104.29 -39.00 43.05
CA LYS A 323 -104.38 -37.68 42.36
C LYS A 323 -104.20 -36.45 43.26
N LYS A 324 -104.30 -36.56 44.58
CA LYS A 324 -104.14 -35.42 45.51
C LYS A 324 -102.69 -35.17 45.93
N ASN A 325 -101.85 -36.22 45.97
CA ASN A 325 -100.50 -36.12 46.52
C ASN A 325 -99.44 -35.81 45.44
N GLU A 326 -99.71 -36.18 44.19
CA GLU A 326 -98.85 -36.00 43.02
C GLU A 326 -98.51 -34.52 42.73
N SER A 327 -99.51 -33.64 42.82
CA SER A 327 -99.33 -32.19 42.62
C SER A 327 -98.49 -31.51 43.70
N VAL A 328 -98.55 -32.00 44.94
CA VAL A 328 -97.75 -31.48 46.07
C VAL A 328 -96.28 -31.91 45.94
N ALA A 329 -96.02 -33.10 45.40
CA ALA A 329 -94.66 -33.61 45.19
C ALA A 329 -93.89 -32.79 44.11
N GLN A 330 -94.53 -32.46 42.99
CA GLN A 330 -93.88 -31.70 41.90
C GLN A 330 -93.38 -30.32 42.35
N VAL A 331 -94.19 -29.57 43.12
CA VAL A 331 -93.81 -28.23 43.62
C VAL A 331 -92.61 -28.31 44.57
N LYS A 332 -92.50 -29.38 45.38
CA LYS A 332 -91.35 -29.60 46.27
C LYS A 332 -90.07 -29.88 45.47
N GLY A 333 -90.14 -30.78 44.47
CA GLY A 333 -88.99 -31.11 43.61
C GLY A 333 -88.43 -29.90 42.85
N LEU A 334 -89.31 -29.04 42.32
CA LEU A 334 -88.88 -27.80 41.65
C LEU A 334 -88.19 -26.82 42.62
N SER A 335 -88.66 -26.71 43.86
CA SER A 335 -88.02 -25.89 44.90
C SER A 335 -86.63 -26.42 45.28
N GLU A 336 -86.46 -27.74 45.34
CA GLU A 336 -85.18 -28.39 45.62
C GLU A 336 -84.19 -28.18 44.46
N HIS A 337 -84.64 -28.31 43.20
CA HIS A 337 -83.82 -28.04 42.01
C HIS A 337 -83.37 -26.57 41.88
N VAL A 338 -84.26 -25.60 42.15
CA VAL A 338 -83.89 -24.16 42.19
C VAL A 338 -82.86 -23.88 43.28
N ASN A 339 -82.91 -24.58 44.40
CA ASN A 339 -81.91 -24.44 45.47
C ASN A 339 -80.59 -25.16 45.18
N ALA A 340 -80.58 -26.20 44.33
CA ALA A 340 -79.35 -26.77 43.77
C ALA A 340 -78.66 -25.77 42.83
N MET A 341 -79.37 -25.23 41.84
CA MET A 341 -78.83 -24.21 40.92
C MET A 341 -78.31 -22.96 41.64
N ARG A 342 -78.95 -22.53 42.75
CA ARG A 342 -78.41 -21.44 43.60
C ARG A 342 -77.07 -21.78 44.25
N LYS A 343 -76.83 -23.04 44.64
CA LYS A 343 -75.54 -23.49 45.19
C LYS A 343 -74.48 -23.54 44.09
N GLU A 344 -74.81 -24.08 42.92
CA GLU A 344 -73.93 -24.12 41.74
C GLU A 344 -73.53 -22.72 41.29
N LEU A 345 -74.48 -21.78 41.14
CA LEU A 345 -74.19 -20.38 40.84
C LEU A 345 -73.32 -19.69 41.92
N LYS A 346 -73.38 -20.15 43.18
CA LYS A 346 -72.49 -19.66 44.25
C LYS A 346 -71.08 -20.25 44.12
N ILE A 347 -70.96 -21.53 43.77
CA ILE A 347 -69.67 -22.21 43.51
C ILE A 347 -68.98 -21.58 42.30
N ILE A 348 -69.70 -21.39 41.18
CA ILE A 348 -69.17 -20.76 39.95
C ILE A 348 -68.72 -19.32 40.23
N ARG A 349 -69.45 -18.55 41.03
CA ARG A 349 -69.01 -17.20 41.46
C ARG A 349 -67.75 -17.25 42.32
N GLN A 350 -67.64 -18.21 43.25
CA GLN A 350 -66.44 -18.40 44.06
C GLN A 350 -65.23 -18.77 43.21
N GLN A 351 -65.39 -19.69 42.26
CA GLN A 351 -64.37 -20.08 41.28
C GLN A 351 -63.95 -18.90 40.39
N LYS A 352 -64.91 -18.09 39.93
CA LYS A 352 -64.62 -16.86 39.19
C LYS A 352 -63.74 -15.91 40.02
N THR A 353 -64.12 -15.62 41.28
CA THR A 353 -63.31 -14.73 42.13
C THR A 353 -61.93 -15.31 42.45
N GLU A 354 -61.81 -16.63 42.61
CA GLU A 354 -60.52 -17.30 42.79
C GLU A 354 -59.62 -17.07 41.57
N LEU A 355 -60.12 -17.35 40.36
CA LEU A 355 -59.42 -17.10 39.09
C LEU A 355 -59.06 -15.62 38.88
N GLU A 356 -59.94 -14.68 39.24
CA GLU A 356 -59.66 -13.24 39.19
C GLU A 356 -58.48 -12.87 40.11
N THR A 357 -58.39 -13.43 41.34
CA THR A 357 -57.20 -13.20 42.20
C THR A 357 -55.95 -13.90 41.69
N GLN A 358 -56.07 -15.03 40.99
CA GLN A 358 -54.92 -15.73 40.38
C GLN A 358 -54.37 -14.95 39.17
N LEU A 359 -55.26 -14.37 38.36
CA LEU A 359 -54.89 -13.46 37.28
C LEU A 359 -54.17 -12.21 37.82
N ASP A 360 -54.69 -11.59 38.88
CA ASP A 360 -54.07 -10.43 39.53
C ASP A 360 -52.70 -10.76 40.16
N LYS A 361 -52.54 -11.94 40.77
CA LYS A 361 -51.22 -12.46 41.22
C LYS A 361 -50.25 -12.61 40.02
N LYS A 362 -50.71 -13.21 38.91
CA LYS A 362 -49.88 -13.40 37.71
C LYS A 362 -49.51 -12.07 37.03
N ASN A 363 -50.41 -11.09 36.98
CA ASN A 363 -50.12 -9.74 36.49
C ASN A 363 -49.06 -9.02 37.33
N LYS A 364 -49.03 -9.27 38.66
CA LYS A 364 -47.99 -8.74 39.56
C LYS A 364 -46.63 -9.42 39.36
N GLU A 365 -46.61 -10.73 39.08
CA GLU A 365 -45.38 -11.43 38.67
C GLU A 365 -44.88 -10.92 37.30
N ILE A 366 -45.75 -10.77 36.30
CA ILE A 366 -45.40 -10.21 34.98
C ILE A 366 -44.84 -8.79 35.10
N SER A 367 -45.45 -7.93 35.93
CA SER A 367 -44.95 -6.58 36.20
C SER A 367 -43.54 -6.59 36.83
N LYS A 368 -43.29 -7.53 37.74
CA LYS A 368 -41.97 -7.72 38.36
C LYS A 368 -40.93 -8.20 37.34
N HIS A 369 -41.30 -9.11 36.45
CA HIS A 369 -40.40 -9.59 35.38
C HIS A 369 -40.12 -8.52 34.32
N LEU A 370 -41.12 -7.71 33.94
CA LEU A 370 -40.91 -6.54 33.07
C LEU A 370 -39.89 -5.57 33.67
N GLN A 371 -40.01 -5.25 34.96
CA GLN A 371 -39.06 -4.37 35.64
C GLN A 371 -37.66 -5.01 35.78
N GLN A 372 -37.55 -6.34 35.90
CA GLN A 372 -36.26 -7.03 35.83
C GLN A 372 -35.64 -6.95 34.42
N MET A 373 -36.43 -7.08 33.35
CA MET A 373 -35.92 -6.92 31.98
C MET A 373 -35.45 -5.48 31.70
N GLU A 374 -36.21 -4.48 32.15
CA GLU A 374 -35.83 -3.07 32.01
C GLU A 374 -34.50 -2.79 32.72
N ASN A 375 -34.34 -3.24 33.97
CA ASN A 375 -33.08 -3.12 34.72
C ASN A 375 -31.90 -3.83 34.01
N LEU A 376 -32.09 -5.04 33.49
CA LEU A 376 -31.04 -5.79 32.77
C LEU A 376 -30.64 -5.13 31.45
N LYS A 377 -31.60 -4.55 30.72
CA LYS A 377 -31.37 -3.74 29.51
C LYS A 377 -30.60 -2.45 29.84
N ASP A 378 -30.91 -1.84 30.98
CA ASP A 378 -30.20 -0.68 31.53
C ASP A 378 -28.76 -1.03 31.94
N GLU A 379 -28.49 -2.25 32.42
CA GLU A 379 -27.12 -2.73 32.67
C GLU A 379 -26.40 -3.14 31.38
N LEU A 380 -27.10 -3.69 30.39
CA LEU A 380 -26.54 -4.05 29.09
C LEU A 380 -25.99 -2.81 28.37
N THR A 381 -26.79 -1.75 28.26
CA THR A 381 -26.37 -0.48 27.62
C THR A 381 -25.23 0.19 28.37
N LYS A 382 -25.22 0.13 29.72
CA LYS A 382 -24.07 0.58 30.52
C LYS A 382 -22.81 -0.23 30.19
N ARG A 383 -22.90 -1.57 30.08
CA ARG A 383 -21.78 -2.42 29.66
C ARG A 383 -21.29 -2.08 28.25
N GLU A 384 -22.18 -1.89 27.27
CA GLU A 384 -21.81 -1.46 25.91
C GLU A 384 -21.02 -0.13 25.92
N THR A 385 -21.44 0.86 26.72
CA THR A 385 -20.71 2.14 26.80
C THR A 385 -19.33 2.03 27.46
N VAL A 386 -19.12 1.04 28.33
CA VAL A 386 -17.80 0.74 28.91
C VAL A 386 -16.93 -0.04 27.93
N GLU A 387 -17.50 -1.03 27.26
CA GLU A 387 -16.82 -1.85 26.25
C GLU A 387 -16.38 -1.00 25.04
N LYS A 388 -17.20 -0.05 24.59
CA LYS A 388 -16.83 0.92 23.55
C LYS A 388 -15.63 1.77 23.97
N LYS A 389 -15.61 2.28 25.22
CA LYS A 389 -14.45 3.03 25.74
C LYS A 389 -13.20 2.17 25.86
N MET A 390 -13.33 0.91 26.28
CA MET A 390 -12.21 -0.02 26.31
C MET A 390 -11.67 -0.33 24.89
N MET A 391 -12.52 -0.32 23.86
CA MET A 391 -12.08 -0.41 22.47
C MET A 391 -11.39 0.86 21.98
N GLU A 392 -11.91 2.05 22.29
CA GLU A 392 -11.28 3.34 22.00
C GLU A 392 -9.89 3.46 22.67
N ASP A 393 -9.77 3.08 23.95
CA ASP A 393 -8.50 3.01 24.69
C ASP A 393 -7.54 2.00 24.04
N LYS A 394 -8.04 0.81 23.67
CA LYS A 394 -7.25 -0.26 23.02
C LYS A 394 -6.71 0.19 21.66
N GLU A 395 -7.49 0.90 20.85
CA GLU A 395 -7.04 1.46 19.57
C GLU A 395 -5.94 2.51 19.78
N HIS A 396 -6.09 3.41 20.77
CA HIS A 396 -5.05 4.34 21.16
C HIS A 396 -3.76 3.64 21.66
N PHE A 397 -3.87 2.57 22.46
CA PHE A 397 -2.70 1.78 22.86
C PHE A 397 -2.05 1.04 21.70
N VAL A 398 -2.82 0.49 20.75
CA VAL A 398 -2.30 -0.17 19.54
C VAL A 398 -1.55 0.84 18.66
N ALA A 399 -2.09 2.05 18.46
CA ALA A 399 -1.39 3.12 17.75
C ALA A 399 -0.05 3.45 18.43
N LYS A 400 -0.06 3.65 19.76
CA LYS A 400 1.14 3.96 20.54
C LYS A 400 2.20 2.84 20.53
N VAL A 401 1.78 1.57 20.50
CA VAL A 401 2.70 0.44 20.30
C VAL A 401 3.33 0.48 18.92
N LYS A 402 2.55 0.75 17.86
CA LYS A 402 3.02 0.84 16.48
C LYS A 402 4.02 1.98 16.28
N ASP A 403 3.78 3.14 16.91
CA ASP A 403 4.73 4.25 16.94
C ASP A 403 6.05 3.86 17.62
N LEU A 404 5.98 3.23 18.80
CA LEU A 404 7.15 2.75 19.53
C LEU A 404 7.93 1.66 18.74
N GLU A 405 7.25 0.76 18.02
CA GLU A 405 7.92 -0.19 17.12
C GLU A 405 8.65 0.50 15.97
N SER A 406 8.08 1.59 15.43
CA SER A 406 8.75 2.38 14.39
C SER A 406 10.01 3.07 14.93
N GLU A 407 9.96 3.60 16.16
CA GLU A 407 11.10 4.23 16.83
C GLU A 407 12.16 3.19 17.22
N VAL A 408 11.77 2.04 17.77
CA VAL A 408 12.67 0.92 18.06
C VAL A 408 13.37 0.43 16.79
N ASN A 409 12.69 0.35 15.65
CA ASN A 409 13.32 -0.01 14.38
C ASN A 409 14.25 1.10 13.85
N SER A 410 13.91 2.38 14.03
CA SER A 410 14.79 3.52 13.73
C SER A 410 16.07 3.48 14.58
N LEU A 411 15.95 3.28 15.90
CA LEU A 411 17.06 3.14 16.84
C LEU A 411 17.91 1.88 16.55
N ARG A 412 17.28 0.75 16.22
CA ARG A 412 17.95 -0.50 15.79
C ARG A 412 18.79 -0.28 14.53
N ASN A 413 18.30 0.51 13.57
CA ASN A 413 19.05 0.85 12.35
C ASN A 413 20.17 1.86 12.62
N LYS A 414 19.94 2.88 13.46
CA LYS A 414 20.99 3.79 13.94
C LYS A 414 22.11 3.02 14.66
N LYS A 415 21.75 2.07 15.55
CA LYS A 415 22.69 1.18 16.24
C LYS A 415 23.54 0.36 15.27
N LYS A 416 22.92 -0.33 14.29
CA LYS A 416 23.66 -1.07 13.24
C LYS A 416 24.64 -0.20 12.47
N ASN A 417 24.29 1.06 12.17
CA ASN A 417 25.18 2.00 11.48
C ASN A 417 26.37 2.41 12.39
N LEU A 418 26.12 2.73 13.66
CA LEU A 418 27.17 3.05 14.64
C LEU A 418 28.10 1.84 14.88
N GLU A 419 27.57 0.63 14.98
CA GLU A 419 28.37 -0.60 15.07
C GLU A 419 29.27 -0.80 13.84
N LYS A 420 28.79 -0.47 12.63
CA LYS A 420 29.60 -0.50 11.42
C LYS A 420 30.71 0.58 11.44
N GLN A 421 30.39 1.79 11.88
CA GLN A 421 31.39 2.86 12.04
C GLN A 421 32.47 2.48 13.08
N ILE A 422 32.07 1.94 14.23
CA ILE A 422 32.99 1.46 15.28
C ILE A 422 33.90 0.34 14.73
N LYS A 423 33.34 -0.64 13.98
CA LYS A 423 34.15 -1.70 13.35
C LYS A 423 35.17 -1.14 12.36
N ASN A 424 34.77 -0.22 11.48
CA ASN A 424 35.68 0.43 10.54
C ASN A 424 36.78 1.21 11.26
N ARG A 425 36.42 2.00 12.27
CA ARG A 425 37.34 2.87 13.01
C ARG A 425 38.28 2.11 13.93
N ASN A 426 37.86 0.94 14.44
CA ASN A 426 38.74 -0.01 15.13
C ASN A 426 39.72 -0.69 14.16
N HIS A 427 39.32 -1.00 12.93
CA HIS A 427 40.24 -1.52 11.91
C HIS A 427 41.29 -0.48 11.49
N GLU A 428 40.86 0.77 11.28
CA GLU A 428 41.71 1.94 11.05
C GLU A 428 42.69 2.16 12.21
N ASN A 429 42.21 2.16 13.46
CA ASN A 429 43.05 2.31 14.66
C ASN A 429 44.03 1.13 14.83
N ASN A 430 43.63 -0.11 14.55
CA ASN A 430 44.54 -1.26 14.56
C ASN A 430 45.66 -1.14 13.52
N LYS A 431 45.37 -0.60 12.32
CA LYS A 431 46.37 -0.32 11.29
C LYS A 431 47.35 0.76 11.74
N LEU A 432 46.86 1.88 12.28
CA LEU A 432 47.69 2.95 12.85
C LEU A 432 48.53 2.45 14.05
N ARG A 433 47.99 1.55 14.86
CA ARG A 433 48.70 0.93 15.99
C ARG A 433 49.83 0.02 15.50
N GLN A 434 49.62 -0.76 14.44
CA GLN A 434 50.66 -1.56 13.81
C GLN A 434 51.74 -0.68 13.15
N GLU A 435 51.34 0.41 12.47
CA GLU A 435 52.27 1.39 11.92
C GLU A 435 53.14 2.03 13.02
N ASN A 436 52.54 2.43 14.14
CA ASN A 436 53.28 2.90 15.31
C ASN A 436 54.24 1.84 15.90
N GLU A 437 53.85 0.56 15.97
CA GLU A 437 54.76 -0.51 16.41
C GLU A 437 55.95 -0.69 15.45
N THR A 438 55.77 -0.51 14.13
CA THR A 438 56.90 -0.49 13.17
C THR A 438 57.76 0.77 13.29
N LEU A 439 57.17 1.94 13.56
CA LEU A 439 57.91 3.19 13.78
C LEU A 439 58.72 3.15 15.07
N ILE A 440 58.17 2.63 16.17
CA ILE A 440 58.90 2.39 17.44
C ILE A 440 60.08 1.43 17.19
N SER A 441 59.85 0.33 16.46
CA SER A 441 60.92 -0.60 16.08
C SER A 441 62.01 0.06 15.24
N ARG A 442 61.65 1.02 14.37
CA ARG A 442 62.59 1.79 13.56
C ARG A 442 63.35 2.83 14.39
N ILE A 443 62.69 3.50 15.34
CA ILE A 443 63.31 4.45 16.27
C ILE A 443 64.34 3.71 17.13
N PHE A 444 63.98 2.59 17.76
CA PHE A 444 64.91 1.78 18.56
C PHE A 444 66.13 1.30 17.75
N GLY A 445 65.94 0.94 16.48
CA GLY A 445 67.04 0.61 15.57
C GLY A 445 67.95 1.79 15.20
N LEU A 446 67.42 3.02 15.17
CA LEU A 446 68.19 4.25 14.95
C LEU A 446 68.89 4.72 16.24
N GLU A 447 68.23 4.61 17.39
CA GLU A 447 68.81 4.88 18.71
C GLU A 447 70.04 3.99 18.95
N ARG A 448 69.91 2.68 18.67
CA ARG A 448 71.06 1.76 18.77
C ARG A 448 72.19 2.10 17.80
N ALA A 449 71.87 2.46 16.56
CA ALA A 449 72.88 2.91 15.59
C ALA A 449 73.54 4.25 15.99
N LEU A 450 72.85 5.10 16.75
CA LEU A 450 73.41 6.34 17.31
C LEU A 450 74.27 6.08 18.56
N THR A 451 73.96 5.08 19.39
CA THR A 451 74.86 4.65 20.47
C THR A 451 76.09 3.95 19.91
N GLU A 452 75.93 3.02 18.96
CA GLU A 452 77.03 2.35 18.25
C GLU A 452 77.99 3.39 17.64
N ARG A 453 77.48 4.40 16.92
CA ARG A 453 78.29 5.52 16.41
C ARG A 453 78.82 6.47 17.48
N GLY A 454 78.16 6.57 18.63
CA GLY A 454 78.62 7.36 19.77
C GLY A 454 79.87 6.74 20.39
N ASP A 455 79.85 5.41 20.55
CA ASP A 455 80.97 4.61 21.04
C ASP A 455 82.13 4.61 20.01
N GLU A 456 81.86 4.49 18.71
CA GLU A 456 82.85 4.69 17.64
C GLU A 456 83.52 6.07 17.72
N ILE A 457 82.74 7.14 17.89
CA ILE A 457 83.26 8.51 18.00
C ILE A 457 84.05 8.71 19.31
N TYR A 458 83.68 8.02 20.39
CA TYR A 458 84.43 8.03 21.64
C TYR A 458 85.79 7.34 21.46
N ALA A 459 85.81 6.14 20.87
CA ALA A 459 87.06 5.40 20.59
C ALA A 459 87.98 6.18 19.64
N LEU A 460 87.46 6.73 18.53
CA LEU A 460 88.25 7.57 17.61
C LEU A 460 88.75 8.86 18.27
N ARG A 461 88.02 9.43 19.22
CA ARG A 461 88.48 10.57 20.04
C ARG A 461 89.63 10.15 20.95
N GLU A 462 89.52 8.99 21.60
CA GLU A 462 90.57 8.45 22.48
C GLU A 462 91.84 8.10 21.69
N GLU A 463 91.72 7.51 20.49
CA GLU A 463 92.84 7.30 19.56
C GLU A 463 93.48 8.63 19.13
N CYS A 464 92.69 9.64 18.76
CA CYS A 464 93.20 10.96 18.39
C CYS A 464 93.87 11.68 19.56
N GLU A 465 93.34 11.57 20.78
CA GLU A 465 93.93 12.20 21.97
C GLU A 465 95.24 11.50 22.37
N ASN A 466 95.29 10.16 22.33
CA ASN A 466 96.52 9.40 22.53
C ASN A 466 97.56 9.73 21.44
N GLY A 467 97.14 9.86 20.19
CA GLY A 467 98.00 10.31 19.08
C GLY A 467 98.50 11.76 19.25
N ASN A 468 97.67 12.67 19.77
CA ASN A 468 98.08 14.03 20.13
C ASN A 468 99.09 14.03 21.28
N ILE A 469 98.89 13.19 22.30
CA ILE A 469 99.81 13.03 23.43
C ILE A 469 101.16 12.47 22.94
N GLU A 470 101.16 11.47 22.06
CA GLU A 470 102.41 10.95 21.47
C GLU A 470 103.09 11.99 20.59
N ALA A 471 102.36 12.65 19.68
CA ALA A 471 102.90 13.71 18.82
C ALA A 471 103.44 14.89 19.64
N SER A 472 102.80 15.24 20.76
CA SER A 472 103.27 16.25 21.71
C SER A 472 104.55 15.80 22.43
N ALA A 473 104.65 14.54 22.84
CA ALA A 473 105.88 13.97 23.40
C ALA A 473 107.03 13.91 22.37
N GLN A 474 106.74 13.57 21.12
CA GLN A 474 107.71 13.63 20.01
C GLN A 474 108.14 15.08 19.74
N LEU A 475 107.21 16.05 19.72
CA LEU A 475 107.53 17.48 19.61
C LEU A 475 108.37 17.98 20.79
N MET A 476 108.12 17.54 22.01
CA MET A 476 108.94 17.87 23.19
C MET A 476 110.36 17.29 23.08
N LYS A 477 110.50 16.08 22.52
CA LYS A 477 111.80 15.45 22.19
C LYS A 477 112.54 16.20 21.08
N PHE A 478 111.86 16.64 20.02
CA PHE A 478 112.49 17.47 19.00
C PHE A 478 112.82 18.88 19.51
N THR A 479 111.98 19.47 20.37
CA THR A 479 112.22 20.79 20.99
C THR A 479 113.45 20.75 21.89
N THR A 480 113.64 19.68 22.68
CA THR A 480 114.86 19.49 23.49
C THR A 480 116.09 19.22 22.63
N GLN A 481 115.99 18.47 21.53
CA GLN A 481 117.08 18.34 20.55
C GLN A 481 117.46 19.68 19.91
N VAL A 482 116.48 20.48 19.48
CA VAL A 482 116.70 21.83 18.92
C VAL A 482 117.30 22.77 19.96
N SER A 483 116.88 22.69 21.22
CA SER A 483 117.47 23.47 22.32
C SER A 483 118.94 23.10 22.55
N ASN A 484 119.29 21.81 22.53
CA ASN A 484 120.66 21.35 22.68
C ASN A 484 121.53 21.79 21.48
N LEU A 485 121.06 21.58 20.25
CA LEU A 485 121.75 22.02 19.03
C LEU A 485 121.90 23.55 18.96
N LYS A 486 120.94 24.31 19.52
CA LYS A 486 121.05 25.77 19.66
C LYS A 486 122.12 26.16 20.67
N GLN A 487 122.20 25.48 21.81
CA GLN A 487 123.26 25.68 22.80
C GLN A 487 124.65 25.31 22.24
N GLU A 488 124.76 24.25 21.45
CA GLU A 488 125.98 23.89 20.72
C GLU A 488 126.35 24.94 19.66
N MET A 489 125.39 25.44 18.88
CA MET A 489 125.60 26.53 17.92
C MET A 489 126.12 27.80 18.62
N ASP A 490 125.53 28.20 19.74
CA ASP A 490 125.94 29.40 20.48
C ASP A 490 127.33 29.21 21.12
N SER A 491 127.67 28.00 21.57
CA SER A 491 129.01 27.63 22.01
C SER A 491 130.05 27.72 20.87
N LEU A 492 129.73 27.17 19.69
CA LEU A 492 130.59 27.23 18.51
C LEU A 492 130.74 28.67 17.97
N GLN A 493 129.69 29.48 18.04
CA GLN A 493 129.73 30.90 17.68
C GLN A 493 130.58 31.71 18.66
N ALA A 494 130.58 31.37 19.95
CA ALA A 494 131.49 31.94 20.95
C ALA A 494 132.95 31.52 20.69
N GLN A 495 133.21 30.23 20.42
CA GLN A 495 134.55 29.74 20.05
C GLN A 495 135.08 30.41 18.78
N LYS A 496 134.23 30.57 17.76
CA LYS A 496 134.56 31.31 16.54
C LYS A 496 134.94 32.75 16.87
N SER A 497 134.13 33.45 17.66
CA SER A 497 134.40 34.84 18.06
C SER A 497 135.72 34.98 18.83
N GLN A 498 136.10 33.98 19.62
CA GLN A 498 137.39 33.90 20.31
C GLN A 498 138.56 33.64 19.34
N LEU A 499 138.38 32.78 18.34
CA LEU A 499 139.38 32.52 17.29
C LEU A 499 139.58 33.74 16.37
N ASP A 500 138.50 34.41 15.97
CA ASP A 500 138.55 35.65 15.18
C ASP A 500 139.35 36.73 15.95
N LEU A 501 139.11 36.88 17.26
CA LEU A 501 139.90 37.77 18.13
C LEU A 501 141.38 37.34 18.25
N GLN A 502 141.67 36.03 18.28
CA GLN A 502 143.03 35.52 18.31
C GLN A 502 143.77 35.77 16.98
N ILE A 503 143.07 35.68 15.85
CA ILE A 503 143.58 36.04 14.52
C ILE A 503 143.85 37.54 14.44
N GLU A 504 142.96 38.40 14.95
CA GLU A 504 143.16 39.86 15.04
C GLU A 504 144.43 40.21 15.83
N ILE A 505 144.63 39.57 16.99
CA ILE A 505 145.84 39.74 17.83
C ILE A 505 147.10 39.24 17.09
N GLN A 506 147.03 38.08 16.44
CA GLN A 506 148.16 37.55 15.66
C GLN A 506 148.51 38.43 14.47
N ASN A 507 147.52 38.90 13.69
CA ASN A 507 147.72 39.81 12.56
C ASN A 507 148.37 41.11 13.02
N LYS A 508 147.92 41.69 14.13
CA LYS A 508 148.53 42.89 14.72
C LYS A 508 149.97 42.66 15.18
N HIS A 509 150.27 41.50 15.75
CA HIS A 509 151.64 41.10 16.09
C HIS A 509 152.51 40.88 14.84
N TYR A 510 151.99 40.25 13.79
CA TYR A 510 152.70 40.09 12.52
C TYR A 510 152.96 41.43 11.83
N LEU A 511 152.01 42.38 11.86
CA LEU A 511 152.18 43.73 11.30
C LEU A 511 153.25 44.54 12.06
N ASN A 512 153.25 44.47 13.39
CA ASN A 512 154.32 45.05 14.21
C ASN A 512 155.68 44.41 13.92
N LYS A 513 155.73 43.10 13.69
CA LYS A 513 156.97 42.39 13.36
C LYS A 513 157.42 42.63 11.92
N LEU A 514 156.49 42.86 10.99
CA LEU A 514 156.79 43.25 9.61
C LEU A 514 157.43 44.64 9.58
N THR A 515 156.83 45.63 10.25
CA THR A 515 157.42 46.98 10.38
C THR A 515 158.77 46.98 11.10
N GLU A 516 158.98 46.12 12.12
CA GLU A 516 160.30 45.94 12.74
C GLU A 516 161.30 45.21 11.81
N MET A 517 160.84 44.44 10.82
CA MET A 517 161.68 43.83 9.79
C MET A 517 161.97 44.79 8.63
N GLU A 518 161.02 45.64 8.22
CA GLU A 518 161.20 46.69 7.22
C GLU A 518 162.28 47.68 7.67
N ASN A 519 162.21 48.15 8.92
CA ASN A 519 163.26 48.99 9.53
C ASN A 519 164.64 48.31 9.54
N ARG A 520 164.72 46.97 9.64
CA ARG A 520 165.98 46.23 9.48
C ARG A 520 166.38 46.06 8.01
N ASN A 521 165.42 45.94 7.11
CA ASN A 521 165.64 45.75 5.69
C ASN A 521 166.14 47.03 5.00
N ASP A 522 165.71 48.21 5.45
CA ASP A 522 166.26 49.50 5.02
C ASP A 522 167.75 49.61 5.42
N ASN A 523 168.06 49.34 6.70
CA ASN A 523 169.43 49.29 7.21
C ASN A 523 170.29 48.24 6.46
N LEU A 524 169.72 47.09 6.09
CA LEU A 524 170.40 46.08 5.29
C LEU A 524 170.57 46.53 3.84
N THR A 525 169.62 47.25 3.24
CA THR A 525 169.69 47.77 1.87
C THR A 525 170.84 48.76 1.71
N ASP A 526 171.05 49.65 2.69
CA ASP A 526 172.23 50.52 2.76
C ASP A 526 173.57 49.74 2.83
N THR A 527 173.56 48.52 3.39
CA THR A 527 174.73 47.62 3.34
C THR A 527 174.81 46.79 2.07
N PHE A 528 173.68 46.43 1.45
CA PHE A 528 173.64 45.59 0.25
C PHE A 528 174.02 46.40 -0.99
N GLY A 529 173.56 47.65 -1.11
CA GLY A 529 174.05 48.63 -2.10
C GLY A 529 175.53 48.99 -1.96
N ARG A 530 176.23 48.49 -0.95
CA ARG A 530 177.69 48.52 -0.81
C ARG A 530 178.36 47.25 -1.34
N ILE A 531 177.72 46.08 -1.21
CA ILE A 531 178.22 44.75 -1.62
C ILE A 531 177.88 44.44 -3.10
N GLU A 532 176.73 44.89 -3.61
CA GLU A 532 176.28 44.59 -4.97
C GLU A 532 177.17 45.26 -6.04
N ARG A 533 177.82 46.39 -5.67
CA ARG A 533 178.92 47.02 -6.44
C ARG A 533 180.19 46.16 -6.53
N GLU A 534 180.30 45.09 -5.74
CA GLU A 534 181.40 44.12 -5.79
C GLU A 534 181.00 42.83 -6.53
N ASN A 535 179.79 42.31 -6.28
CA ASN A 535 179.34 41.01 -6.77
C ASN A 535 178.97 40.93 -8.26
N GLN A 536 178.74 42.05 -8.95
CA GLN A 536 178.48 42.07 -10.41
C GLN A 536 179.62 41.44 -11.25
N LYS A 537 180.77 41.15 -10.65
CA LYS A 537 182.00 40.65 -11.29
C LYS A 537 182.10 39.12 -11.46
N TYR A 538 181.12 38.32 -11.01
CA TYR A 538 181.33 36.88 -10.76
C TYR A 538 180.42 35.86 -11.50
N VAL A 539 179.30 36.25 -12.11
CA VAL A 539 178.15 35.33 -12.32
C VAL A 539 178.15 34.51 -13.63
N GLU A 540 178.92 34.88 -14.65
CA GLU A 540 178.71 34.46 -16.06
C GLU A 540 179.11 33.00 -16.45
N ILE A 541 179.19 32.02 -15.52
CA ILE A 541 180.09 30.85 -15.69
C ILE A 541 179.46 29.42 -15.71
N LEU A 542 178.22 29.14 -15.27
CA LEU A 542 177.89 27.80 -14.67
C LEU A 542 176.56 27.04 -15.05
N SER A 543 176.09 26.94 -16.32
CA SER A 543 174.72 26.41 -16.61
C SER A 543 174.58 25.27 -17.65
N GLU A 544 174.82 23.98 -17.31
CA GLU A 544 175.00 22.94 -18.38
C GLU A 544 174.52 21.46 -18.22
N LYS A 545 173.47 21.16 -17.42
CA LYS A 545 172.52 20.00 -17.54
C LYS A 545 173.03 18.51 -17.50
N GLU A 546 172.29 17.42 -17.17
CA GLU A 546 170.92 17.10 -16.69
C GLU A 546 169.82 16.64 -17.71
N ASN A 547 169.63 15.31 -17.89
CA ASN A 547 168.40 14.62 -18.39
C ASN A 547 168.50 13.06 -18.31
N GLN A 548 167.40 12.25 -18.32
CA GLN A 548 167.45 10.78 -18.58
C GLN A 548 166.14 9.99 -18.97
N ASN A 549 165.52 9.15 -18.10
CA ASN A 549 164.90 7.85 -18.47
C ASN A 549 163.35 7.69 -18.39
N HIS A 550 162.78 6.60 -18.96
CA HIS A 550 161.34 6.22 -18.90
C HIS A 550 161.06 4.69 -19.16
N ASN A 551 159.77 4.27 -19.04
CA ASN A 551 159.12 2.98 -19.47
C ASN A 551 159.24 1.72 -18.57
N LEU A 552 158.18 0.87 -18.52
CA LEU A 552 158.18 -0.50 -17.91
C LEU A 552 156.95 -1.42 -18.19
N THR A 553 155.79 -0.92 -18.65
CA THR A 553 154.54 -1.13 -17.87
C THR A 553 153.55 -2.28 -18.23
N VAL A 554 153.86 -3.29 -19.06
CA VAL A 554 152.80 -4.04 -19.81
C VAL A 554 152.75 -5.58 -19.59
N LYS A 555 152.01 -6.08 -18.57
CA LYS A 555 151.62 -7.53 -18.38
C LYS A 555 150.65 -7.75 -17.18
N ILE A 556 149.47 -8.41 -17.31
CA ILE A 556 148.61 -8.69 -16.10
C ILE A 556 147.44 -9.73 -16.12
N SER A 557 146.87 -10.21 -17.24
CA SER A 557 145.40 -10.14 -17.43
C SER A 557 144.54 -11.44 -17.40
N ASP A 558 145.06 -12.60 -17.04
CA ASP A 558 144.91 -13.73 -17.97
C ASP A 558 143.85 -14.86 -17.73
N GLN A 559 143.02 -14.91 -16.66
CA GLN A 559 142.22 -16.14 -16.32
C GLN A 559 140.82 -15.97 -15.64
N GLN A 560 139.72 -16.51 -16.21
CA GLN A 560 138.36 -16.67 -15.60
C GLN A 560 137.51 -17.76 -16.29
N LYS A 561 136.78 -18.68 -15.59
CA LYS A 561 135.70 -19.47 -16.24
C LYS A 561 134.61 -20.23 -15.42
N ILE A 562 134.94 -21.17 -14.52
CA ILE A 562 134.14 -22.42 -14.35
C ILE A 562 133.14 -22.41 -13.16
N ILE A 563 131.82 -22.26 -13.40
CA ILE A 563 130.71 -22.48 -12.43
C ILE A 563 129.38 -22.81 -13.18
N GLN A 564 128.88 -24.06 -13.26
CA GLN A 564 127.61 -24.34 -14.00
C GLN A 564 126.86 -25.68 -13.78
N GLU A 565 126.95 -26.38 -12.63
CA GLU A 565 126.82 -27.87 -12.66
C GLU A 565 125.57 -28.61 -12.09
N HIS A 566 124.82 -28.15 -11.07
CA HIS A 566 123.81 -29.00 -10.37
C HIS A 566 122.53 -28.25 -9.91
N GLU A 567 121.32 -28.76 -10.22
CA GLU A 567 120.02 -28.26 -9.70
C GLU A 567 118.82 -29.25 -9.94
N GLU A 568 118.49 -30.19 -9.03
CA GLU A 568 117.20 -30.94 -9.07
C GLU A 568 116.92 -31.79 -7.79
N THR A 569 115.86 -31.53 -6.99
CA THR A 569 115.11 -32.51 -6.14
C THR A 569 113.97 -31.91 -5.29
N ILE A 570 112.74 -31.75 -5.83
CA ILE A 570 111.52 -31.44 -5.04
C ILE A 570 110.28 -32.13 -5.67
N LYS A 571 109.56 -33.00 -4.93
CA LYS A 571 108.10 -33.37 -5.07
C LYS A 571 107.73 -34.71 -4.37
N LYS A 572 106.91 -34.68 -3.28
CA LYS A 572 105.87 -35.71 -2.95
C LYS A 572 105.10 -35.39 -1.65
N PHE A 573 103.77 -35.25 -1.74
CA PHE A 573 102.83 -35.25 -0.59
C PHE A 573 101.38 -35.44 -1.10
N ASN A 574 100.74 -36.60 -0.90
CA ASN A 574 99.28 -36.82 -1.06
C ASN A 574 98.86 -38.30 -0.85
N MET A 575 97.82 -38.54 -0.03
CA MET A 575 96.75 -39.57 -0.24
C MET A 575 95.64 -39.47 0.83
N GLU A 576 94.51 -40.17 0.64
CA GLU A 576 93.19 -39.84 1.23
C GLU A 576 92.50 -41.00 1.99
N HIS A 577 91.31 -40.69 2.58
CA HIS A 577 90.05 -41.47 2.51
C HIS A 577 89.56 -42.34 3.72
N LYS A 578 88.26 -42.19 4.10
CA LYS A 578 87.17 -43.23 4.23
C LYS A 578 86.36 -43.43 5.55
N GLN A 579 85.01 -43.37 5.39
CA GLN A 579 83.89 -44.05 6.12
C GLN A 579 83.24 -43.48 7.42
N ALA A 580 82.05 -44.03 7.77
CA ALA A 580 81.00 -43.51 8.68
C ALA A 580 79.98 -44.62 9.10
N LYS A 581 78.92 -44.34 9.93
CA LYS A 581 77.48 -44.83 9.84
C LYS A 581 76.62 -44.90 11.16
N ILE A 582 75.41 -44.27 11.16
CA ILE A 582 74.13 -44.54 11.93
C ILE A 582 74.00 -44.20 13.46
N TRP A 583 72.82 -43.91 14.09
CA TRP A 583 71.56 -43.12 13.77
C TRP A 583 70.45 -43.28 14.87
N PHE A 584 69.60 -42.26 15.16
CA PHE A 584 68.09 -42.27 15.33
C PHE A 584 67.46 -41.04 16.04
N SER A 585 66.16 -40.73 15.79
CA SER A 585 65.34 -39.67 16.47
C SER A 585 63.80 -39.76 16.25
N GLU A 586 63.03 -39.08 17.13
CA GLU A 586 61.73 -38.34 16.94
C GLU A 586 60.26 -38.93 16.86
N SER A 587 59.37 -38.29 17.66
CA SER A 587 58.06 -37.61 17.37
C SER A 587 56.67 -38.28 17.09
N LYS A 588 55.79 -38.17 18.12
CA LYS A 588 54.36 -37.66 18.20
C LYS A 588 53.11 -38.25 17.46
N LEU A 589 52.08 -38.53 18.29
CA LEU A 589 50.60 -38.28 18.18
C LEU A 589 49.67 -38.95 17.13
N ASN A 590 48.57 -39.58 17.62
CA ASN A 590 47.17 -39.23 17.25
C ASN A 590 46.11 -39.82 18.24
N VAL A 591 44.86 -39.36 18.18
CA VAL A 591 43.70 -39.80 19.02
C VAL A 591 42.59 -40.40 18.15
N ARG A 592 42.23 -41.69 18.38
CA ARG A 592 41.02 -42.31 17.76
C ARG A 592 40.57 -43.65 18.38
N PHE A 593 40.64 -43.78 19.72
CA PHE A 593 40.39 -45.04 20.44
C PHE A 593 39.26 -44.99 21.49
N VAL A 594 38.87 -43.81 21.98
CA VAL A 594 37.93 -43.68 23.12
C VAL A 594 36.47 -43.90 22.72
N GLU A 595 36.09 -43.55 21.49
CA GLU A 595 34.70 -43.69 20.99
C GLU A 595 34.25 -45.17 20.93
N ARG A 596 35.18 -46.12 20.77
CA ARG A 596 34.86 -47.54 20.53
C ARG A 596 34.55 -48.35 21.80
N LYS A 597 34.30 -47.69 22.93
CA LYS A 597 33.91 -48.33 24.21
C LYS A 597 32.56 -47.86 24.78
N MET A 598 31.84 -46.98 24.09
CA MET A 598 30.46 -46.63 24.48
C MET A 598 29.43 -47.60 23.88
N GLU A 599 29.71 -48.21 22.73
CA GLU A 599 28.82 -49.16 22.05
C GLU A 599 28.54 -50.44 22.86
N GLU A 600 29.56 -51.01 23.49
CA GLU A 600 29.49 -52.33 24.16
C GLU A 600 28.60 -52.35 25.43
N LEU A 601 28.16 -51.18 25.92
CA LEU A 601 27.31 -51.10 27.11
C LEU A 601 25.81 -51.23 26.79
N ALA A 602 25.38 -50.91 25.56
CA ALA A 602 23.97 -50.91 25.16
C ALA A 602 23.39 -52.33 25.02
N GLU A 603 24.16 -53.23 24.39
CA GLU A 603 23.72 -54.59 24.04
C GLU A 603 23.36 -55.45 25.27
N LYS A 604 23.92 -55.13 26.44
CA LYS A 604 23.68 -55.86 27.69
C LYS A 604 22.23 -55.78 28.19
N TYR A 605 21.46 -54.77 27.76
CA TYR A 605 20.04 -54.66 28.11
C TYR A 605 19.12 -55.57 27.27
N ARG A 606 19.57 -56.00 26.07
CA ARG A 606 18.74 -56.78 25.13
C ARG A 606 18.39 -58.18 25.64
N ILE A 607 19.34 -58.83 26.32
CA ILE A 607 19.25 -60.25 26.75
C ILE A 607 18.30 -60.46 27.95
N ASN A 608 17.98 -59.41 28.71
CA ASN A 608 17.16 -59.55 29.92
C ASN A 608 15.64 -59.62 29.64
N LEU A 609 15.20 -59.21 28.44
CA LEU A 609 13.79 -59.23 28.02
C LEU A 609 13.33 -60.62 27.53
N GLU A 610 14.27 -61.47 27.10
CA GLU A 610 13.97 -62.76 26.46
C GLU A 610 13.72 -63.89 27.50
N ASN A 611 14.29 -63.75 28.70
CA ASN A 611 14.18 -64.76 29.76
C ASN A 611 12.83 -64.77 30.50
N SER A 612 12.08 -63.66 30.48
CA SER A 612 10.76 -63.55 31.14
C SER A 612 9.65 -64.25 30.34
N VAL A 613 9.71 -64.23 29.00
CA VAL A 613 8.78 -64.94 28.11
C VAL A 613 8.79 -66.46 28.37
N ARG A 614 9.98 -67.02 28.65
CA ARG A 614 10.16 -68.46 28.91
C ARG A 614 9.42 -68.96 30.17
N LEU A 615 9.13 -68.09 31.13
CA LEU A 615 8.51 -68.48 32.41
C LEU A 615 6.98 -68.64 32.35
N LEU A 616 6.33 -68.07 31.32
CA LEU A 616 4.87 -68.13 31.14
C LEU A 616 4.40 -69.52 30.66
N TYR A 617 5.14 -70.14 29.75
CA TYR A 617 4.73 -71.40 29.11
C TYR A 617 4.62 -72.59 30.06
N GLN A 618 5.33 -72.57 31.20
CA GLN A 618 5.30 -73.66 32.18
C GLN A 618 4.05 -73.64 33.10
N ARG A 619 3.29 -72.54 33.15
CA ARG A 619 2.08 -72.44 33.98
C ARG A 619 0.85 -73.12 33.36
N ILE A 620 0.82 -73.30 32.04
CA ILE A 620 -0.37 -73.77 31.31
C ILE A 620 -0.66 -75.26 31.57
N ARG A 621 0.38 -76.12 31.57
CA ARG A 621 0.25 -77.59 31.74
C ARG A 621 -0.36 -78.05 33.07
N VAL A 622 -0.41 -77.21 34.10
CA VAL A 622 -0.92 -77.61 35.43
C VAL A 622 -2.45 -77.54 35.49
N ALA A 623 -3.10 -76.69 34.69
CA ALA A 623 -4.55 -76.53 34.70
C ALA A 623 -5.30 -77.71 34.04
N GLU A 624 -4.67 -78.38 33.06
CA GLU A 624 -5.30 -79.43 32.24
C GLU A 624 -5.60 -80.71 33.05
N GLN A 625 -4.77 -81.03 34.06
CA GLN A 625 -4.89 -82.25 34.86
C GLN A 625 -6.17 -82.28 35.72
N ILE A 626 -6.61 -81.13 36.24
CA ILE A 626 -7.74 -81.02 37.19
C ILE A 626 -9.09 -81.32 36.51
N HIS A 627 -9.18 -81.18 35.19
CA HIS A 627 -10.45 -81.34 34.45
C HIS A 627 -10.90 -82.80 34.24
N ILE A 628 -10.01 -83.79 34.41
CA ILE A 628 -10.33 -85.19 34.12
C ILE A 628 -11.10 -85.84 35.29
N GLU A 629 -10.72 -85.55 36.53
CA GLU A 629 -11.19 -86.25 37.73
C GLU A 629 -12.67 -85.98 38.06
N ASN A 630 -13.20 -84.82 37.67
CA ASN A 630 -14.62 -84.47 37.86
C ASN A 630 -15.60 -85.27 36.97
N LYS A 631 -15.11 -86.02 35.98
CA LYS A 631 -15.96 -86.65 34.94
C LYS A 631 -16.68 -87.91 35.42
N GLU A 632 -16.15 -88.62 36.42
CA GLU A 632 -16.63 -89.98 36.77
C GLU A 632 -17.77 -89.99 37.79
N SER A 633 -17.91 -88.94 38.61
CA SER A 633 -18.91 -88.86 39.69
C SER A 633 -20.35 -88.88 39.17
N TYR A 634 -20.64 -88.14 38.10
CA TYR A 634 -21.98 -87.94 37.56
C TYR A 634 -22.67 -89.21 37.03
N LYS A 635 -21.91 -90.25 36.65
CA LYS A 635 -22.47 -91.44 36.00
C LYS A 635 -23.40 -92.24 36.93
N LYS A 636 -23.11 -92.29 38.23
CA LYS A 636 -23.84 -93.12 39.22
C LYS A 636 -25.23 -92.59 39.61
N PHE A 637 -25.56 -91.34 39.30
CA PHE A 637 -26.83 -90.72 39.76
C PHE A 637 -28.02 -91.01 38.84
N LYS A 638 -27.81 -91.52 37.62
CA LYS A 638 -28.88 -91.68 36.61
C LYS A 638 -29.77 -92.90 36.84
N GLU A 639 -29.19 -94.02 37.27
CA GLU A 639 -29.79 -95.36 37.20
C GLU A 639 -30.96 -95.57 38.19
N THR A 640 -31.13 -94.69 39.19
CA THR A 640 -32.21 -94.78 40.18
C THR A 640 -33.55 -94.20 39.70
N TYR A 641 -33.54 -93.22 38.78
CA TYR A 641 -34.75 -92.50 38.35
C TYR A 641 -35.66 -93.28 37.40
N GLU A 642 -35.11 -94.27 36.68
CA GLU A 642 -35.85 -94.94 35.59
C GLU A 642 -36.91 -95.93 36.10
N LYS A 643 -36.94 -96.21 37.43
CA LYS A 643 -37.78 -97.23 38.06
C LYS A 643 -39.12 -96.72 38.63
N GLU A 644 -39.27 -95.42 38.89
CA GLU A 644 -40.52 -94.84 39.41
C GLU A 644 -41.58 -94.57 38.31
N ASN A 645 -41.18 -94.63 37.04
CA ASN A 645 -42.02 -94.24 35.90
C ASN A 645 -43.04 -95.32 35.46
N GLU A 646 -42.99 -96.52 36.03
CA GLU A 646 -43.79 -97.67 35.56
C GLU A 646 -45.19 -97.71 36.23
N ASP A 647 -45.26 -97.51 37.55
CA ASP A 647 -46.50 -97.48 38.37
C ASP A 647 -47.52 -96.40 37.94
N LEU A 648 -47.06 -95.36 37.23
CA LEU A 648 -47.94 -94.28 36.76
C LEU A 648 -48.82 -94.67 35.55
N LYS A 649 -48.50 -95.76 34.83
CA LYS A 649 -49.25 -96.18 33.64
C LYS A 649 -50.63 -96.77 33.96
N GLU A 650 -50.79 -97.48 35.07
CA GLU A 650 -51.97 -98.33 35.32
C GLU A 650 -53.25 -97.52 35.62
N LYS A 651 -53.09 -96.32 36.21
CA LYS A 651 -54.21 -95.45 36.65
C LYS A 651 -54.98 -94.75 35.51
N LEU A 652 -54.62 -95.00 34.25
CA LEU A 652 -55.15 -94.27 33.07
C LEU A 652 -56.32 -94.96 32.33
N ALA A 653 -56.68 -96.20 32.69
CA ALA A 653 -57.45 -97.09 31.80
C ALA A 653 -58.99 -96.98 31.86
N THR A 654 -59.60 -96.30 32.85
CA THR A 654 -61.03 -96.50 33.19
C THR A 654 -62.01 -95.41 32.71
N TYR A 655 -61.56 -94.35 32.04
CA TYR A 655 -62.44 -93.27 31.55
C TYR A 655 -62.72 -93.38 30.04
N GLN A 656 -63.76 -94.14 29.64
CA GLN A 656 -64.06 -94.37 28.21
C GLN A 656 -65.40 -93.83 27.65
N ASP A 657 -66.13 -92.98 28.38
CA ASP A 657 -67.19 -92.10 27.83
C ASP A 657 -66.89 -90.57 27.84
N PRO A 658 -65.65 -90.12 27.59
CA PRO A 658 -65.43 -88.76 27.02
C PRO A 658 -65.23 -88.75 25.50
N ASN A 659 -64.84 -89.89 24.92
CA ASN A 659 -64.13 -89.97 23.63
C ASN A 659 -64.97 -89.44 22.45
N THR A 660 -66.29 -89.61 22.46
CA THR A 660 -67.17 -89.14 21.37
C THR A 660 -67.29 -87.61 21.32
N LYS A 661 -67.42 -86.97 22.49
CA LYS A 661 -67.39 -85.50 22.62
C LYS A 661 -65.98 -84.96 22.35
N LEU A 662 -64.95 -85.64 22.86
CA LEU A 662 -63.54 -85.32 22.59
C LEU A 662 -63.21 -85.38 21.09
N LYS A 663 -63.80 -86.30 20.31
CA LYS A 663 -63.63 -86.35 18.84
C LYS A 663 -64.28 -85.17 18.12
N GLN A 664 -65.45 -84.70 18.55
CA GLN A 664 -66.05 -83.47 17.99
C GLN A 664 -65.21 -82.22 18.35
N ILE A 665 -64.83 -82.08 19.62
CA ILE A 665 -63.95 -81.00 20.09
C ILE A 665 -62.59 -81.06 19.36
N SER A 666 -62.01 -82.24 19.15
CA SER A 666 -60.76 -82.43 18.40
C SER A 666 -60.91 -82.07 16.92
N LYS A 667 -62.05 -82.36 16.27
CA LYS A 667 -62.30 -81.97 14.88
C LYS A 667 -62.47 -80.45 14.75
N ILE A 668 -63.17 -79.81 15.68
CA ILE A 668 -63.29 -78.35 15.77
C ILE A 668 -61.91 -77.74 16.03
N ALA A 669 -61.19 -78.22 17.05
CA ALA A 669 -59.85 -77.77 17.42
C ALA A 669 -58.85 -77.90 16.28
N LYS A 670 -58.87 -79.00 15.51
CA LYS A 670 -58.05 -79.13 14.28
C LYS A 670 -58.43 -78.09 13.22
N SER A 671 -59.71 -77.82 13.02
CA SER A 671 -60.16 -76.80 12.06
C SER A 671 -59.86 -75.35 12.51
N THR A 672 -59.76 -75.08 13.82
CA THR A 672 -59.34 -73.79 14.35
C THR A 672 -57.83 -73.66 14.38
N LEU A 673 -57.09 -74.74 14.68
CA LEU A 673 -55.63 -74.79 14.56
C LEU A 673 -55.20 -74.56 13.11
N GLN A 674 -55.78 -75.27 12.13
CA GLN A 674 -55.49 -75.04 10.71
C GLN A 674 -55.79 -73.60 10.24
N LYS A 675 -56.74 -72.90 10.88
CA LYS A 675 -56.99 -71.47 10.64
C LYS A 675 -55.96 -70.57 11.34
N LEU A 676 -55.52 -70.93 12.54
CA LEU A 676 -54.41 -70.29 13.25
C LEU A 676 -53.09 -70.46 12.49
N ASP A 677 -52.79 -71.66 11.99
CA ASP A 677 -51.63 -71.97 11.13
C ASP A 677 -51.64 -71.11 9.86
N LEU A 678 -52.82 -70.94 9.22
CA LEU A 678 -52.98 -70.07 8.05
C LEU A 678 -52.84 -68.57 8.38
N VAL A 679 -53.21 -68.14 9.59
CA VAL A 679 -52.97 -66.78 10.08
C VAL A 679 -51.50 -66.58 10.45
N MET A 680 -50.85 -67.60 11.03
CA MET A 680 -49.44 -67.63 11.40
C MET A 680 -48.54 -67.57 10.16
N LEU A 681 -48.84 -68.34 9.11
CA LEU A 681 -48.17 -68.24 7.81
C LEU A 681 -48.28 -66.83 7.20
N LYS A 682 -49.44 -66.18 7.32
CA LYS A 682 -49.61 -64.78 6.88
C LYS A 682 -48.87 -63.78 7.78
N PHE A 683 -48.69 -64.09 9.05
CA PHE A 683 -47.91 -63.28 9.97
C PHE A 683 -46.40 -63.42 9.70
N GLU A 684 -45.92 -64.63 9.43
CA GLU A 684 -44.55 -64.93 8.98
C GLU A 684 -44.25 -64.27 7.62
N GLU A 685 -45.18 -64.34 6.66
CA GLU A 685 -45.09 -63.62 5.38
C GLU A 685 -45.07 -62.10 5.59
N GLY A 686 -45.89 -61.58 6.51
CA GLY A 686 -45.87 -60.18 6.93
C GLY A 686 -44.52 -59.77 7.54
N GLN A 687 -44.02 -60.54 8.51
CA GLN A 687 -42.73 -60.34 9.16
C GLN A 687 -41.59 -60.35 8.14
N LYS A 688 -41.55 -61.34 7.24
CA LYS A 688 -40.53 -61.43 6.19
C LYS A 688 -40.57 -60.25 5.22
N ASN A 689 -41.76 -59.72 4.93
CA ASN A 689 -41.91 -58.49 4.15
C ASN A 689 -41.44 -57.23 4.91
N PHE A 690 -41.61 -57.18 6.24
CA PHE A 690 -41.01 -56.14 7.08
C PHE A 690 -39.49 -56.26 7.15
N GLU A 691 -38.94 -57.47 7.34
CA GLU A 691 -37.50 -57.76 7.33
C GLU A 691 -36.86 -57.34 6.00
N ASN A 692 -37.47 -57.68 4.86
CA ASN A 692 -37.04 -57.22 3.53
C ASN A 692 -37.08 -55.69 3.39
N ARG A 693 -38.09 -55.00 3.94
CA ARG A 693 -38.15 -53.53 3.96
C ARG A 693 -37.07 -52.93 4.86
N ILE A 694 -36.81 -53.53 6.02
CA ILE A 694 -35.77 -53.08 6.96
C ILE A 694 -34.38 -53.27 6.33
N ALA A 695 -34.12 -54.39 5.67
CA ALA A 695 -32.89 -54.63 4.92
C ALA A 695 -32.69 -53.54 3.83
N LYS A 696 -33.71 -53.31 2.99
CA LYS A 696 -33.64 -52.28 1.92
C LYS A 696 -33.42 -50.87 2.47
N MET A 697 -34.11 -50.48 3.55
CA MET A 697 -33.87 -49.19 4.22
C MET A 697 -32.47 -49.11 4.85
N THR A 698 -31.89 -50.24 5.28
CA THR A 698 -30.53 -50.29 5.84
C THR A 698 -29.47 -50.16 4.73
N GLU A 699 -29.68 -50.78 3.56
CA GLU A 699 -28.83 -50.60 2.37
C GLU A 699 -28.89 -49.15 1.85
N GLU A 700 -30.08 -48.55 1.80
CA GLU A 700 -30.28 -47.14 1.45
C GLU A 700 -29.61 -46.20 2.47
N LEU A 701 -29.68 -46.51 3.77
CA LEU A 701 -29.05 -45.73 4.83
C LEU A 701 -27.52 -45.86 4.84
N GLU A 702 -26.96 -47.04 4.59
CA GLU A 702 -25.52 -47.21 4.41
C GLU A 702 -25.02 -46.52 3.12
N SER A 703 -25.82 -46.52 2.05
CA SER A 703 -25.52 -45.77 0.81
C SER A 703 -25.53 -44.25 1.04
N ALA A 704 -26.48 -43.73 1.82
CA ALA A 704 -26.50 -42.33 2.23
C ALA A 704 -25.32 -41.99 3.14
N LYS A 705 -24.96 -42.89 4.06
CA LYS A 705 -23.84 -42.74 5.01
C LYS A 705 -22.48 -42.76 4.32
N THR A 706 -22.27 -43.61 3.30
CA THR A 706 -21.05 -43.57 2.48
C THR A 706 -20.98 -42.27 1.68
N TRP A 707 -22.05 -41.86 0.99
CA TRP A 707 -22.10 -40.58 0.27
C TRP A 707 -21.81 -39.36 1.17
N VAL A 708 -22.39 -39.31 2.38
CA VAL A 708 -22.08 -38.27 3.37
C VAL A 708 -20.60 -38.32 3.80
N SER A 709 -20.01 -39.51 3.94
CA SER A 709 -18.60 -39.65 4.33
C SER A 709 -17.63 -39.21 3.21
N GLU A 710 -17.99 -39.46 1.95
CA GLU A 710 -17.24 -39.03 0.76
C GLU A 710 -17.31 -37.50 0.60
N ASN A 711 -18.51 -36.92 0.66
CA ASN A 711 -18.70 -35.47 0.67
C ASN A 711 -17.99 -34.81 1.86
N ALA A 712 -17.99 -35.40 3.05
CA ALA A 712 -17.25 -34.88 4.20
C ALA A 712 -15.72 -34.95 4.00
N GLY A 713 -15.22 -35.88 3.19
CA GLY A 713 -13.82 -35.92 2.72
C GLY A 713 -13.52 -34.83 1.68
N GLU A 714 -14.41 -34.64 0.71
CA GLU A 714 -14.29 -33.60 -0.32
C GLU A 714 -14.37 -32.18 0.27
N ILE A 715 -15.29 -31.92 1.20
CA ILE A 715 -15.39 -30.65 1.93
C ILE A 715 -14.09 -30.35 2.69
N LYS A 716 -13.48 -31.36 3.34
CA LYS A 716 -12.16 -31.18 4.01
C LYS A 716 -11.05 -30.85 3.00
N ARG A 717 -11.06 -31.48 1.83
CA ARG A 717 -10.11 -31.19 0.73
C ARG A 717 -10.30 -29.77 0.18
N LEU A 718 -11.56 -29.35 -0.03
CA LEU A 718 -11.89 -28.02 -0.50
C LEU A 718 -11.51 -26.94 0.52
N ASN A 719 -11.81 -27.15 1.81
CA ASN A 719 -11.37 -26.24 2.87
C ASN A 719 -9.84 -26.11 2.91
N HIS A 720 -9.10 -27.22 2.84
CA HIS A 720 -7.63 -27.16 2.80
C HIS A 720 -7.09 -26.40 1.57
N ASN A 721 -7.74 -26.54 0.41
CA ASN A 721 -7.41 -25.74 -0.77
C ASN A 721 -7.72 -24.25 -0.57
N VAL A 722 -8.83 -23.90 0.09
CA VAL A 722 -9.19 -22.52 0.45
C VAL A 722 -8.19 -21.93 1.45
N ASP A 723 -7.79 -22.68 2.48
CA ASP A 723 -6.77 -22.26 3.45
C ASP A 723 -5.41 -22.01 2.78
N PHE A 724 -5.01 -22.90 1.86
CA PHE A 724 -3.78 -22.78 1.07
C PHE A 724 -3.81 -21.57 0.11
N LEU A 725 -4.94 -21.33 -0.58
CA LEU A 725 -5.11 -20.15 -1.45
C LEU A 725 -5.16 -18.86 -0.64
N THR A 726 -5.80 -18.86 0.54
CA THR A 726 -5.83 -17.73 1.47
C THR A 726 -4.42 -17.40 1.96
N THR A 727 -3.64 -18.42 2.35
CA THR A 727 -2.24 -18.26 2.76
C THR A 727 -1.40 -17.66 1.64
N GLN A 728 -1.55 -18.15 0.40
CA GLN A 728 -0.88 -17.57 -0.77
C GLN A 728 -1.31 -16.14 -1.07
N MET A 729 -2.57 -15.77 -0.88
CA MET A 729 -3.04 -14.39 -1.09
C MET A 729 -2.46 -13.43 -0.04
N ASN A 730 -2.47 -13.82 1.24
CA ASN A 730 -1.82 -13.04 2.31
C ASN A 730 -0.32 -12.86 2.00
N GLU A 731 0.36 -13.93 1.58
CA GLU A 731 1.75 -13.91 1.12
C GLU A 731 2.00 -12.99 -0.09
N LYS A 732 0.98 -12.72 -0.93
CA LYS A 732 1.07 -11.81 -2.07
C LYS A 732 0.79 -10.37 -1.65
N GLU A 733 -0.18 -10.16 -0.76
CA GLU A 733 -0.54 -8.86 -0.19
C GLU A 733 0.60 -8.28 0.67
N GLU A 734 1.32 -9.10 1.44
CA GLU A 734 2.55 -8.68 2.12
C GLU A 734 3.63 -8.23 1.13
N LYS A 735 3.86 -9.00 0.05
CA LYS A 735 4.85 -8.68 -0.98
C LYS A 735 4.46 -7.41 -1.76
N GLU A 736 3.18 -7.22 -2.03
CA GLU A 736 2.64 -5.99 -2.62
C GLU A 736 2.79 -4.80 -1.68
N SER A 737 2.50 -4.96 -0.39
CA SER A 737 2.68 -3.91 0.63
C SER A 737 4.15 -3.45 0.73
N VAL A 738 5.10 -4.39 0.70
CA VAL A 738 6.54 -4.10 0.64
C VAL A 738 6.95 -3.43 -0.67
N LEU A 739 6.28 -3.70 -1.79
CA LEU A 739 6.50 -2.99 -3.05
C LEU A 739 5.91 -1.57 -3.02
N ARG A 740 4.70 -1.38 -2.49
CA ARG A 740 4.07 -0.06 -2.31
C ARG A 740 4.91 0.84 -1.40
N GLU A 741 5.46 0.31 -0.31
CA GLU A 741 6.36 1.05 0.58
C GLU A 741 7.69 1.46 -0.12
N LYS A 742 8.21 0.63 -1.02
CA LYS A 742 9.39 0.97 -1.86
C LYS A 742 9.06 2.02 -2.92
N VAL A 743 7.90 1.92 -3.58
CA VAL A 743 7.42 2.91 -4.56
C VAL A 743 7.29 4.28 -3.89
N TRP A 744 6.61 4.35 -2.74
CA TRP A 744 6.47 5.61 -1.99
C TRP A 744 7.83 6.24 -1.59
N LYS A 745 8.81 5.42 -1.18
CA LYS A 745 10.18 5.89 -0.90
C LYS A 745 10.89 6.42 -2.14
N LEU A 746 10.68 5.80 -3.30
CA LEU A 746 11.23 6.26 -4.58
C LEU A 746 10.55 7.56 -5.03
N GLU A 747 9.23 7.65 -5.00
CA GLU A 747 8.45 8.86 -5.29
C GLU A 747 8.90 10.04 -4.41
N ALA A 748 9.07 9.82 -3.10
CA ALA A 748 9.60 10.83 -2.17
C ALA A 748 11.06 11.23 -2.45
N SER A 749 11.86 10.36 -3.08
CA SER A 749 13.22 10.72 -3.52
C SER A 749 13.22 11.50 -4.85
N VAL A 750 12.39 11.10 -5.81
CA VAL A 750 12.19 11.80 -7.10
C VAL A 750 11.60 13.19 -6.87
N GLY A 751 10.67 13.36 -5.92
CA GLY A 751 10.14 14.67 -5.55
C GLY A 751 11.20 15.63 -4.98
N LYS A 752 12.18 15.12 -4.23
CA LYS A 752 13.33 15.91 -3.76
C LYS A 752 14.28 16.26 -4.90
N GLU A 753 14.64 15.27 -5.72
CA GLU A 753 15.52 15.49 -6.87
C GLU A 753 14.90 16.47 -7.88
N ALA A 754 13.58 16.43 -8.10
CA ALA A 754 12.87 17.39 -8.92
C ALA A 754 12.93 18.82 -8.33
N GLY A 755 12.83 18.96 -7.00
CA GLY A 755 13.02 20.25 -6.31
C GLY A 755 14.45 20.79 -6.41
N GLU A 756 15.45 19.92 -6.27
CA GLU A 756 16.87 20.25 -6.43
C GLU A 756 17.17 20.66 -7.89
N ARG A 757 16.70 19.88 -8.87
CA ARG A 757 16.77 20.21 -10.31
C ARG A 757 16.09 21.54 -10.62
N LEU A 758 14.92 21.84 -10.05
CA LEU A 758 14.23 23.12 -10.24
C LEU A 758 15.04 24.30 -9.68
N ASN A 759 15.74 24.12 -8.55
CA ASN A 759 16.62 25.13 -7.98
C ASN A 759 17.90 25.32 -8.82
N LEU A 760 18.47 24.23 -9.35
CA LEU A 760 19.60 24.30 -10.29
C LEU A 760 19.20 25.00 -11.61
N VAL A 761 18.03 24.71 -12.17
CA VAL A 761 17.51 25.40 -13.37
C VAL A 761 17.33 26.90 -13.12
N LYS A 762 16.78 27.31 -11.96
CA LYS A 762 16.71 28.74 -11.58
C LYS A 762 18.10 29.38 -11.48
N GLY A 763 19.08 28.66 -10.91
CA GLY A 763 20.47 29.10 -10.84
C GLY A 763 21.12 29.24 -12.22
N LEU A 764 20.83 28.31 -13.13
CA LEU A 764 21.30 28.36 -14.53
C LEU A 764 20.72 29.57 -15.27
N SER A 765 19.40 29.82 -15.22
CA SER A 765 18.81 31.00 -15.88
C SER A 765 19.31 32.33 -15.29
N GLN A 766 19.65 32.38 -13.99
CA GLN A 766 20.33 33.54 -13.38
C GLN A 766 21.78 33.71 -13.85
N LEU A 767 22.48 32.61 -14.13
CA LEU A 767 23.85 32.64 -14.65
C LEU A 767 23.85 33.01 -16.15
N GLU A 768 22.95 32.42 -16.93
CA GLU A 768 22.68 32.71 -18.34
C GLU A 768 22.38 34.20 -18.57
N SER A 769 21.50 34.79 -17.75
CA SER A 769 21.23 36.24 -17.78
C SER A 769 22.49 37.09 -17.45
N LYS A 770 23.36 36.62 -16.54
CA LYS A 770 24.63 37.31 -16.24
C LYS A 770 25.65 37.16 -17.37
N VAL A 771 25.72 36.00 -18.01
CA VAL A 771 26.58 35.75 -19.17
C VAL A 771 26.16 36.64 -20.33
N ALA A 772 24.87 36.67 -20.69
CA ALA A 772 24.36 37.55 -21.76
C ALA A 772 24.64 39.05 -21.50
N ASN A 773 24.57 39.49 -20.24
CA ASN A 773 24.94 40.87 -19.86
C ASN A 773 26.46 41.13 -20.03
N LEU A 774 27.31 40.18 -19.65
CA LEU A 774 28.77 40.29 -19.79
C LEU A 774 29.24 40.16 -21.24
N GLU A 775 28.61 39.29 -22.04
CA GLU A 775 28.84 39.17 -23.49
C GLU A 775 28.51 40.48 -24.19
N LYS A 776 27.42 41.14 -23.79
CA LYS A 776 27.11 42.50 -24.27
C LYS A 776 28.17 43.51 -23.82
N GLU A 777 28.55 43.52 -22.54
CA GLU A 777 29.57 44.46 -22.02
C GLU A 777 30.94 44.29 -22.69
N VAL A 778 31.30 43.07 -23.10
CA VAL A 778 32.50 42.79 -23.89
C VAL A 778 32.33 43.30 -25.33
N LYS A 779 31.21 43.02 -25.99
CA LYS A 779 30.94 43.48 -27.36
C LYS A 779 30.90 45.01 -27.47
N ASP A 780 30.27 45.68 -26.51
CA ASP A 780 30.21 47.15 -26.44
C ASP A 780 31.65 47.72 -26.32
N LYS A 781 32.54 47.07 -25.54
CA LYS A 781 33.97 47.46 -25.42
C LYS A 781 34.83 47.13 -26.63
N ASP A 782 34.55 46.03 -27.33
CA ASP A 782 35.26 45.70 -28.57
C ASP A 782 34.92 46.72 -29.68
N GLU A 783 33.68 47.24 -29.71
CA GLU A 783 33.28 48.35 -30.58
C GLU A 783 33.99 49.67 -30.21
N ASP A 784 34.13 49.99 -28.92
CA ASP A 784 34.96 51.12 -28.43
C ASP A 784 36.46 50.95 -28.78
N LEU A 785 37.00 49.73 -28.73
CA LEU A 785 38.39 49.46 -29.10
C LEU A 785 38.62 49.54 -30.62
N LEU A 786 37.62 49.18 -31.43
CA LEU A 786 37.66 49.32 -32.88
C LEU A 786 37.59 50.78 -33.32
N SER A 787 36.75 51.61 -32.67
CA SER A 787 36.64 53.04 -32.96
C SER A 787 37.92 53.80 -32.57
N LEU A 788 38.43 53.61 -31.35
CA LEU A 788 39.73 54.13 -30.90
C LEU A 788 40.89 53.60 -31.76
N GLY A 789 40.75 52.39 -32.31
CA GLY A 789 41.67 51.83 -33.29
C GLY A 789 41.68 52.61 -34.61
N GLU A 790 40.53 53.08 -35.09
CA GLU A 790 40.43 53.90 -36.29
C GLU A 790 40.89 55.34 -36.05
N GLU A 791 40.56 55.94 -34.89
CA GLU A 791 41.11 57.24 -34.47
C GLU A 791 42.65 57.24 -34.47
N LYS A 792 43.27 56.18 -33.95
CA LYS A 792 44.73 56.00 -33.97
C LYS A 792 45.27 55.83 -35.39
N ARG A 793 44.57 55.08 -36.26
CA ARG A 793 44.96 54.96 -37.68
C ARG A 793 44.87 56.32 -38.38
N GLU A 794 43.84 57.11 -38.10
CA GLU A 794 43.65 58.44 -38.69
C GLU A 794 44.70 59.45 -38.19
N ALA A 795 44.99 59.48 -36.88
CA ALA A 795 46.08 60.29 -36.34
C ALA A 795 47.45 59.94 -36.96
N ILE A 796 47.70 58.65 -37.26
CA ILE A 796 48.90 58.22 -37.98
C ILE A 796 48.89 58.71 -39.44
N ARG A 797 47.75 58.62 -40.17
CA ARG A 797 47.63 59.18 -41.53
C ARG A 797 47.94 60.68 -41.56
N GLN A 798 47.40 61.44 -40.60
CA GLN A 798 47.63 62.88 -40.48
C GLN A 798 49.09 63.22 -40.18
N LEU A 799 49.75 62.47 -39.28
CA LEU A 799 51.19 62.61 -39.02
C LEU A 799 52.03 62.26 -40.25
N CYS A 800 51.69 61.22 -41.02
CA CYS A 800 52.37 60.89 -42.27
C CYS A 800 52.25 62.02 -43.30
N MET A 801 51.03 62.55 -43.54
CA MET A 801 50.83 63.69 -44.44
C MET A 801 51.64 64.92 -44.02
N LEU A 802 51.73 65.20 -42.71
CA LEU A 802 52.54 66.29 -42.18
C LEU A 802 54.04 66.06 -42.40
N ILE A 803 54.54 64.85 -42.16
CA ILE A 803 55.94 64.47 -42.38
C ILE A 803 56.31 64.60 -43.87
N ASP A 804 55.48 64.10 -44.78
CA ASP A 804 55.77 64.16 -46.21
C ASP A 804 55.63 65.58 -46.78
N HIS A 805 54.74 66.41 -46.23
CA HIS A 805 54.72 67.85 -46.51
C HIS A 805 56.00 68.57 -46.04
N HIS A 806 56.54 68.21 -44.87
CA HIS A 806 57.81 68.73 -44.40
C HIS A 806 59.01 68.20 -45.22
N ARG A 807 58.99 66.95 -45.68
CA ARG A 807 60.00 66.38 -46.59
C ARG A 807 60.01 67.08 -47.93
N SER A 808 58.86 67.21 -48.60
CA SER A 808 58.75 67.95 -49.87
C SER A 808 59.36 69.34 -49.71
N ARG A 809 58.91 70.11 -48.71
CA ARG A 809 59.43 71.46 -48.46
C ARG A 809 60.93 71.49 -48.13
N TYR A 810 61.47 70.46 -47.49
CA TYR A 810 62.90 70.33 -47.22
C TYR A 810 63.70 70.02 -48.49
N ASP A 811 63.22 69.10 -49.33
CA ASP A 811 63.86 68.78 -50.61
C ASP A 811 63.71 69.93 -51.62
N ASP A 812 62.60 70.66 -51.64
CA ASP A 812 62.43 71.93 -52.38
C ASP A 812 63.48 72.97 -51.95
N LEU A 813 63.65 73.16 -50.63
CA LEU A 813 64.62 74.10 -50.07
C LEU A 813 66.06 73.67 -50.36
N LYS A 814 66.34 72.37 -50.26
CA LYS A 814 67.63 71.75 -50.55
C LYS A 814 67.97 71.83 -52.03
N GLU A 815 67.00 71.61 -52.93
CA GLU A 815 67.18 71.79 -54.37
C GLU A 815 67.42 73.28 -54.70
N ALA A 816 66.70 74.22 -54.06
CA ALA A 816 66.97 75.65 -54.19
C ALA A 816 68.39 76.04 -53.72
N VAL A 817 68.87 75.46 -52.61
CA VAL A 817 70.24 75.64 -52.12
C VAL A 817 71.27 75.00 -53.07
N SER A 818 71.01 73.80 -53.60
CA SER A 818 71.87 73.14 -54.58
C SER A 818 71.90 73.87 -55.94
N LYS A 819 70.78 74.44 -56.39
CA LYS A 819 70.74 75.33 -57.56
C LYS A 819 71.55 76.61 -57.31
N ARG A 820 71.47 77.17 -56.10
CA ARG A 820 72.27 78.35 -55.70
C ARG A 820 73.77 78.05 -55.62
N SER A 821 74.17 76.87 -55.11
CA SER A 821 75.58 76.47 -55.05
C SER A 821 76.13 76.04 -56.42
N ALA A 822 75.32 75.39 -57.27
CA ALA A 822 75.66 75.12 -58.67
C ALA A 822 75.84 76.41 -59.48
N ALA A 823 75.00 77.43 -59.26
CA ALA A 823 75.15 78.75 -59.88
C ALA A 823 76.47 79.43 -59.48
N THR A 824 76.90 79.34 -58.21
CA THR A 824 78.22 79.84 -57.79
C THR A 824 79.40 78.99 -58.29
N ALA A 825 79.22 77.67 -58.43
CA ALA A 825 80.27 76.78 -58.97
C ALA A 825 80.47 76.96 -60.49
N ALA A 826 79.40 77.20 -61.24
CA ALA A 826 79.46 77.44 -62.69
C ALA A 826 80.08 78.80 -63.05
N GLY A 827 80.03 79.79 -62.15
CA GLY A 827 80.68 81.09 -62.33
C GLY A 827 82.20 81.09 -62.11
N GLY A 828 82.77 80.04 -61.53
CA GLY A 828 84.17 79.99 -61.08
C GLY A 828 85.20 79.50 -62.10
N ARG A 829 84.89 79.48 -63.40
CA ARG A 829 85.82 79.06 -64.47
C ARG A 829 85.90 80.05 -65.63
N ILE A 830 86.17 81.31 -65.31
CA ILE A 830 86.83 82.32 -66.16
C ILE A 830 87.47 83.36 -65.21
N ALA A 831 88.67 83.82 -65.58
CA ALA A 831 89.55 84.75 -64.86
C ALA A 831 90.27 84.21 -63.59
N THR A 832 91.62 84.32 -63.65
CA THR A 832 92.65 84.13 -62.61
C THR A 832 92.57 82.86 -61.75
#